data_AF-A0A1F7V7H1-F1
#
_entry.id   AF-A0A1F7V7H1-F1
#
_cell.length_a   1.000
_cell.length_b   1.000
_cell.length_c   1.000
_cell.angle_alpha   90.00
_cell.angle_beta   90.00
_cell.angle_gamma   90.00
#
_symmetry.space_group_name_H-M   'P 1'
#
loop_
_entity.id
_entity.type
_entity.pdbx_description
1 polymer ?
#
loop_
_entity_poly.entity_id
_entity_poly.type
_entity_poly.pdbx_seq_one_letter_code
_entity_poly.pdbx_strand_id
1 'polypeptide(L)'
;MAVPHVRRNRVDKSILDKLTDGFTGFADAVVQIAENAFDWGATEFTIRFYTDPKREISCVQFRDNGQGMDERGREAYTNLCDSAAREDDSKKGRNGTGRIGFINHAVECHTITKAADQTAFEIVLTKERMHDAWFERNTTLAWTAKKLSFDHLLKTSGTIVTWRDLTVGTKSQQAQRTAERLIEGLAEKLSPHIARKIRVETVDETGGVQTFELKPRELKGKPIEGRTTTPVKHLGDVEWNLYVVQQSDRSADFVMMGAMGPVCSWTTFARAFTHDPRYRTLAREIDIVLRHPYVVGSIDIPKANKFAVNSRKEFNANMLEDEHFCEALLKFLRLEIVPLVENELGMRSEEIVTTDDATLLADVCRNIHEATGEAPIKQKVIEIALNRHCVDLVPGRSYVFEIKDPRPGRPYHWDAKASGGSLDTNTGTRVTYTARDIGEGHTLRVSMMGDVKDAPSAIITINIFATIPMRFGKPTVRMGFHDRRFVRLNEVPAGADLVWTYQKWGGEIKISKDVTEAEILSSDKAGDFDITVVNKNNPSDTANCTIRIREQDEGESPKTGETTDRQFIVEDHLFELSSTTMRGTPDANAKTSWIERGDGYTIITLNLGHTLFDGYTDAVRRHAALREISQRVAHVLLDETQGPSTPDDMFKKAAQVSTVLMVKKS
;
A
#
# COMPACT_ATOMS: atom_id res chain seq x y z
N MET A 1 17.32 61.53 6.56
CA MET A 1 16.17 60.62 6.65
C MET A 1 16.69 59.20 6.57
N ALA A 2 16.59 58.44 7.65
CA ALA A 2 17.08 57.07 7.72
C ALA A 2 16.11 56.14 6.98
N VAL A 3 16.64 55.33 6.06
CA VAL A 3 15.89 54.25 5.41
C VAL A 3 15.49 53.26 6.50
N PRO A 4 14.21 52.83 6.61
CA PRO A 4 13.81 51.89 7.64
C PRO A 4 14.52 50.56 7.39
N HIS A 5 15.37 50.14 8.33
CA HIS A 5 15.81 48.75 8.40
C HIS A 5 14.60 47.90 8.76
N VAL A 6 13.95 47.33 7.74
CA VAL A 6 13.01 46.22 7.94
C VAL A 6 13.79 45.13 8.66
N ARG A 7 13.49 44.89 9.94
CA ARG A 7 13.97 43.72 10.68
C ARG A 7 13.42 42.50 9.93
N ARG A 8 14.19 41.91 9.02
CA ARG A 8 13.95 40.52 8.59
C ARG A 8 13.97 39.69 9.88
N ASN A 9 12.84 39.06 10.20
CA ASN A 9 12.72 38.15 11.33
C ASN A 9 13.90 37.17 11.29
N ARG A 10 14.48 36.84 12.45
CA ARG A 10 15.58 35.86 12.56
C ARG A 10 15.09 34.56 11.91
N VAL A 11 15.50 34.33 10.67
CA VAL A 11 15.20 33.07 9.98
C VAL A 11 16.03 32.00 10.69
N ASP A 12 15.38 30.92 11.07
CA ASP A 12 16.01 29.80 11.77
C ASP A 12 17.15 29.22 10.92
N LYS A 13 18.32 28.98 11.55
CA LYS A 13 19.49 28.39 10.90
C LYS A 13 19.18 27.02 10.27
N SER A 14 18.17 26.32 10.78
CA SER A 14 17.70 25.03 10.24
C SER A 14 17.04 25.14 8.86
N ILE A 15 16.76 26.34 8.34
CA ILE A 15 16.05 26.50 7.07
C ILE A 15 16.84 25.97 5.87
N LEU A 16 18.17 26.09 5.88
CA LEU A 16 19.00 25.52 4.80
C LEU A 16 18.93 24.01 4.78
N ASP A 17 18.93 23.38 5.96
CA ASP A 17 18.78 21.93 6.07
C ASP A 17 17.38 21.52 5.55
N LYS A 18 16.31 22.20 5.98
CA LYS A 18 14.94 21.96 5.48
C LYS A 18 14.79 22.15 3.97
N LEU A 19 15.42 23.16 3.39
CA LEU A 19 15.39 23.42 1.95
C LEU A 19 16.22 22.41 1.15
N THR A 20 17.11 21.65 1.82
CA THR A 20 17.96 20.62 1.19
C THR A 20 17.53 19.19 1.50
N ASP A 21 16.49 18.98 2.31
CA ASP A 21 15.91 17.65 2.59
C ASP A 21 15.57 16.87 1.31
N GLY A 22 15.05 17.57 0.29
CA GLY A 22 14.73 17.00 -1.02
C GLY A 22 15.95 16.66 -1.90
N PHE A 23 17.16 17.00 -1.46
CA PHE A 23 18.43 16.83 -2.20
C PHE A 23 19.41 15.90 -1.47
N THR A 24 18.91 15.04 -0.57
CA THR A 24 19.75 14.07 0.15
C THR A 24 20.32 12.99 -0.78
N GLY A 25 19.61 12.64 -1.85
CA GLY A 25 20.11 11.79 -2.93
C GLY A 25 21.04 12.55 -3.88
N PHE A 26 22.17 11.95 -4.24
CA PHE A 26 23.13 12.57 -5.16
C PHE A 26 22.52 12.76 -6.56
N ALA A 27 21.85 11.74 -7.10
CA ALA A 27 21.15 11.84 -8.37
C ALA A 27 20.03 12.90 -8.34
N ASP A 28 19.27 13.02 -7.25
CA ASP A 28 18.22 14.05 -7.11
C ASP A 28 18.78 15.46 -7.20
N ALA A 29 19.92 15.71 -6.55
CA ALA A 29 20.59 17.00 -6.61
C ALA A 29 21.16 17.31 -8.02
N VAL A 30 21.69 16.30 -8.70
CA VAL A 30 22.19 16.44 -10.09
C VAL A 30 21.06 16.67 -11.10
N VAL A 31 19.91 16.00 -10.93
CA VAL A 31 18.71 16.22 -11.76
C VAL A 31 18.33 17.70 -11.77
N GLN A 32 18.36 18.37 -10.62
CA GLN A 32 18.05 19.81 -10.55
C GLN A 32 19.03 20.68 -11.33
N ILE A 33 20.32 20.32 -11.37
CA ILE A 33 21.31 21.07 -12.16
C ILE A 33 21.07 20.86 -13.66
N ALA A 34 20.81 19.62 -14.06
CA ALA A 34 20.49 19.30 -15.44
C ALA A 34 19.22 20.04 -15.90
N GLU A 35 18.16 20.03 -15.08
CA GLU A 35 16.92 20.76 -15.35
C GLU A 35 17.14 22.26 -15.52
N ASN A 36 17.95 22.88 -14.64
CA ASN A 36 18.32 24.29 -14.80
C ASN A 36 19.03 24.55 -16.14
N ALA A 37 19.94 23.65 -16.57
CA ALA A 37 20.61 23.81 -17.85
C ALA A 37 19.61 23.77 -19.02
N PHE A 38 18.70 22.81 -19.03
CA PHE A 38 17.70 22.67 -20.11
C PHE A 38 16.65 23.79 -20.10
N ASP A 39 16.25 24.27 -18.91
CA ASP A 39 15.42 25.47 -18.78
C ASP A 39 16.08 26.67 -19.48
N TRP A 40 17.39 26.79 -19.43
CA TRP A 40 18.14 27.86 -20.10
C TRP A 40 18.62 27.50 -21.51
N GLY A 41 17.92 26.57 -22.17
CA GLY A 41 18.09 26.28 -23.59
C GLY A 41 19.32 25.45 -23.93
N ALA A 42 19.93 24.77 -22.96
CA ALA A 42 21.00 23.83 -23.25
C ALA A 42 20.50 22.73 -24.18
N THR A 43 21.31 22.37 -25.19
CA THR A 43 21.04 21.21 -26.05
C THR A 43 21.81 19.99 -25.58
N GLU A 44 22.87 20.20 -24.78
CA GLU A 44 23.73 19.16 -24.25
C GLU A 44 24.15 19.48 -22.82
N PHE A 45 24.30 18.44 -22.01
CA PHE A 45 24.75 18.54 -20.63
C PHE A 45 25.82 17.46 -20.34
N THR A 46 27.00 17.87 -19.89
CA THR A 46 28.10 16.97 -19.56
C THR A 46 28.34 16.94 -18.06
N ILE A 47 28.49 15.75 -17.49
CA ILE A 47 28.81 15.52 -16.08
C ILE A 47 30.16 14.83 -16.02
N ARG A 48 31.19 15.49 -15.53
CA ARG A 48 32.57 14.98 -15.51
C ARG A 48 33.04 14.75 -14.08
N PHE A 49 33.39 13.52 -13.76
CA PHE A 49 34.08 13.14 -12.52
C PHE A 49 35.58 13.18 -12.73
N TYR A 50 36.31 13.82 -11.82
CA TYR A 50 37.77 13.89 -11.87
C TYR A 50 38.34 14.20 -10.48
N THR A 51 39.63 13.89 -10.28
CA THR A 51 40.38 14.35 -9.12
C THR A 51 41.15 15.61 -9.50
N ASP A 52 41.00 16.69 -8.75
CA ASP A 52 41.80 17.91 -8.96
C ASP A 52 43.26 17.59 -8.64
N PRO A 53 44.18 17.62 -9.63
CA PRO A 53 45.56 17.20 -9.42
C PRO A 53 46.36 18.14 -8.51
N LYS A 54 45.89 19.38 -8.30
CA LYS A 54 46.58 20.35 -7.44
C LYS A 54 46.20 20.21 -5.97
N ARG A 55 44.99 19.72 -5.71
CA ARG A 55 44.39 19.65 -4.38
C ARG A 55 44.18 18.21 -3.90
N GLU A 56 44.30 17.24 -4.80
CA GLU A 56 44.02 15.82 -4.56
C GLU A 56 42.61 15.57 -4.02
N ILE A 57 41.63 16.38 -4.46
CA ILE A 57 40.23 16.28 -4.05
C ILE A 57 39.35 15.77 -5.19
N SER A 58 38.40 14.89 -4.88
CA SER A 58 37.40 14.43 -5.84
C SER A 58 36.42 15.56 -6.17
N CYS A 59 36.13 15.74 -7.46
CA CYS A 59 35.27 16.78 -7.98
C CYS A 59 34.28 16.19 -8.99
N VAL A 60 33.12 16.84 -9.12
CA VAL A 60 32.20 16.64 -10.24
C VAL A 60 31.91 17.98 -10.90
N GLN A 61 32.05 18.04 -12.21
CA GLN A 61 31.80 19.22 -13.02
C GLN A 61 30.61 18.98 -13.93
N PHE A 62 29.64 19.87 -13.86
CA PHE A 62 28.47 19.96 -14.71
C PHE A 62 28.70 21.08 -15.72
N ARG A 63 28.58 20.78 -17.01
CA ARG A 63 28.77 21.74 -18.09
C ARG A 63 27.58 21.71 -19.02
N ASP A 64 27.02 22.88 -19.29
CA ASP A 64 26.00 23.09 -20.31
C ASP A 64 26.45 24.10 -21.37
N ASN A 65 25.77 24.06 -22.51
CA ASN A 65 25.92 25.01 -23.61
C ASN A 65 24.71 25.95 -23.74
N GLY A 66 23.99 26.21 -22.64
CA GLY A 66 22.81 27.06 -22.65
C GLY A 66 23.14 28.54 -22.81
N GLN A 67 22.16 29.38 -22.49
CA GLN A 67 22.28 30.84 -22.62
C GLN A 67 23.27 31.47 -21.64
N GLY A 68 23.62 30.77 -20.55
CA GLY A 68 24.38 31.34 -19.43
C GLY A 68 23.54 32.34 -18.62
N MET A 69 24.13 32.91 -17.56
CA MET A 69 23.44 33.86 -16.70
C MET A 69 23.80 35.30 -17.06
N ASP A 70 22.78 36.11 -17.34
CA ASP A 70 22.86 37.57 -17.39
C ASP A 70 22.88 38.16 -15.96
N GLU A 71 22.77 39.48 -15.83
CA GLU A 71 22.82 40.15 -14.52
C GLU A 71 21.69 39.71 -13.60
N ARG A 72 20.45 39.65 -14.11
CA ARG A 72 19.29 39.18 -13.36
C ARG A 72 19.42 37.71 -12.96
N GLY A 73 19.95 36.87 -13.85
CA GLY A 73 20.21 35.47 -13.57
C GLY A 73 21.24 35.29 -12.46
N ARG A 74 22.33 36.06 -12.47
CA ARG A 74 23.35 36.04 -11.42
C ARG A 74 22.81 36.53 -10.09
N GLU A 75 22.01 37.60 -10.09
CA GLU A 75 21.34 38.10 -8.88
C GLU A 75 20.46 37.03 -8.26
N ALA A 76 19.54 36.44 -9.04
CA ALA A 76 18.69 35.35 -8.58
C ALA A 76 19.50 34.11 -8.11
N TYR A 77 20.60 33.79 -8.79
CA TYR A 77 21.49 32.68 -8.42
C TYR A 77 22.19 32.90 -7.07
N THR A 78 22.38 34.13 -6.63
CA THR A 78 22.99 34.44 -5.32
C THR A 78 21.99 34.66 -4.19
N ASN A 79 20.70 34.79 -4.48
CA ASN A 79 19.67 35.09 -3.49
C ASN A 79 18.84 33.85 -3.12
N LEU A 80 18.76 33.52 -1.83
CA LEU A 80 18.01 32.36 -1.33
C LEU A 80 16.55 32.38 -1.80
N CYS A 81 16.08 31.25 -2.34
CA CYS A 81 14.73 31.09 -2.85
C CYS A 81 14.35 32.15 -3.89
N ASP A 82 15.31 32.65 -4.68
CA ASP A 82 15.05 33.55 -5.80
C ASP A 82 15.27 32.86 -7.15
N SER A 83 14.39 33.13 -8.11
CA SER A 83 14.46 32.57 -9.46
C SER A 83 14.09 33.60 -10.51
N ALA A 84 14.95 33.76 -11.53
CA ALA A 84 14.65 34.54 -12.71
C ALA A 84 13.49 33.94 -13.54
N ALA A 85 13.22 32.64 -13.38
CA ALA A 85 12.16 31.91 -14.06
C ALA A 85 10.86 31.80 -13.26
N ARG A 86 10.73 32.49 -12.11
CA ARG A 86 9.58 32.36 -11.18
C ARG A 86 8.22 32.47 -11.85
N GLU A 87 8.06 33.38 -12.81
CA GLU A 87 6.79 33.62 -13.51
C GLU A 87 6.71 32.96 -14.90
N ASP A 88 7.74 32.19 -15.29
CA ASP A 88 7.80 31.54 -16.60
C ASP A 88 7.34 30.08 -16.48
N ASP A 89 6.08 29.83 -16.83
CA ASP A 89 5.48 28.49 -16.81
C ASP A 89 6.16 27.50 -17.78
N SER A 90 6.96 28.00 -18.74
CA SER A 90 7.75 27.16 -19.64
C SER A 90 9.06 26.65 -19.02
N LYS A 91 9.35 27.04 -17.77
CA LYS A 91 10.54 26.65 -17.03
C LYS A 91 10.18 25.87 -15.79
N LYS A 92 10.95 24.84 -15.49
CA LYS A 92 10.75 24.00 -14.31
C LYS A 92 11.30 24.63 -13.03
N GLY A 93 12.45 25.29 -13.11
CA GLY A 93 13.21 25.86 -11.99
C GLY A 93 12.65 27.18 -11.45
N ARG A 94 11.48 27.15 -10.80
CA ARG A 94 10.78 28.38 -10.35
C ARG A 94 11.03 28.78 -8.90
N ASN A 95 11.53 27.86 -8.07
CA ASN A 95 11.66 28.04 -6.62
C ASN A 95 13.01 28.64 -6.18
N GLY A 96 14.03 28.63 -7.04
CA GLY A 96 15.33 29.20 -6.70
C GLY A 96 16.14 28.38 -5.69
N THR A 97 15.91 27.07 -5.61
CA THR A 97 16.57 26.17 -4.64
C THR A 97 17.43 25.08 -5.29
N GLY A 98 17.33 24.82 -6.60
CA GLY A 98 18.07 23.72 -7.23
C GLY A 98 19.59 23.79 -7.03
N ARG A 99 20.16 25.01 -6.99
CA ARG A 99 21.61 25.22 -6.79
C ARG A 99 22.11 24.82 -5.41
N ILE A 100 21.29 24.88 -4.35
CA ILE A 100 21.73 24.59 -2.97
C ILE A 100 21.84 23.08 -2.69
N GLY A 101 21.45 22.23 -3.64
CA GLY A 101 21.59 20.78 -3.54
C GLY A 101 23.02 20.31 -3.27
N PHE A 102 24.04 21.11 -3.64
CA PHE A 102 25.45 20.76 -3.37
C PHE A 102 25.79 20.61 -1.89
N ILE A 103 25.04 21.26 -0.98
CA ILE A 103 25.35 21.32 0.46
C ILE A 103 25.48 19.92 1.08
N ASN A 104 24.71 18.95 0.57
CA ASN A 104 24.74 17.57 1.07
C ASN A 104 25.85 16.71 0.44
N HIS A 105 26.52 17.22 -0.60
CA HIS A 105 27.36 16.41 -1.50
C HIS A 105 28.79 16.92 -1.65
N ALA A 106 29.02 18.20 -1.42
CA ALA A 106 30.29 18.85 -1.68
C ALA A 106 30.56 19.98 -0.68
N VAL A 107 31.84 20.21 -0.38
CA VAL A 107 32.25 21.30 0.51
C VAL A 107 32.06 22.66 -0.17
N GLU A 108 32.30 22.71 -1.48
CA GLU A 108 32.33 23.96 -2.24
C GLU A 108 31.69 23.80 -3.62
N CYS A 109 30.95 24.82 -4.06
CA CYS A 109 30.37 24.91 -5.39
C CYS A 109 30.94 26.12 -6.15
N HIS A 110 31.69 25.84 -7.22
CA HIS A 110 32.29 26.82 -8.12
C HIS A 110 31.45 26.91 -9.39
N THR A 111 30.85 28.07 -9.65
CA THR A 111 30.10 28.30 -10.87
C THR A 111 30.80 29.32 -11.74
N ILE A 112 31.05 28.98 -13.01
CA ILE A 112 31.51 29.91 -14.03
C ILE A 112 30.41 29.99 -15.08
N THR A 113 29.93 31.18 -15.40
CA THR A 113 28.85 31.37 -16.37
C THR A 113 29.17 32.50 -17.33
N LYS A 114 28.70 32.37 -18.57
CA LYS A 114 28.89 33.37 -19.61
C LYS A 114 27.61 33.50 -20.42
N ALA A 115 26.97 34.66 -20.37
CA ALA A 115 25.93 35.03 -21.34
C ALA A 115 26.55 35.42 -22.68
N ALA A 116 25.81 35.23 -23.77
CA ALA A 116 26.25 35.67 -25.09
C ALA A 116 26.69 37.14 -25.07
N ASP A 117 27.82 37.44 -25.71
CA ASP A 117 28.42 38.77 -25.80
C ASP A 117 28.77 39.46 -24.45
N GLN A 118 28.77 38.72 -23.34
CA GLN A 118 29.20 39.20 -22.03
C GLN A 118 30.54 38.58 -21.59
N THR A 119 31.23 39.26 -20.68
CA THR A 119 32.36 38.67 -19.94
C THR A 119 31.84 37.51 -19.07
N ALA A 120 32.69 36.49 -18.86
CA ALA A 120 32.33 35.42 -17.94
C ALA A 120 32.38 35.89 -16.49
N PHE A 121 31.56 35.29 -15.64
CA PHE A 121 31.50 35.57 -14.21
C PHE A 121 31.73 34.29 -13.40
N GLU A 122 32.36 34.44 -12.25
CA GLU A 122 32.60 33.37 -11.28
C GLU A 122 31.82 33.63 -9.98
N ILE A 123 31.22 32.56 -9.45
CA ILE A 123 30.47 32.53 -8.20
C ILE A 123 30.97 31.35 -7.39
N VAL A 124 31.33 31.59 -6.12
CA VAL A 124 31.85 30.55 -5.23
C VAL A 124 30.98 30.47 -3.98
N LEU A 125 30.32 29.33 -3.81
CA LEU A 125 29.39 29.06 -2.71
C LEU A 125 29.98 28.00 -1.78
N THR A 126 29.93 28.24 -0.48
CA THR A 126 30.09 27.23 0.59
C THR A 126 28.88 27.30 1.51
N LYS A 127 28.63 26.26 2.31
CA LYS A 127 27.52 26.25 3.29
C LYS A 127 27.64 27.46 4.24
N GLU A 128 28.85 27.74 4.69
CA GLU A 128 29.17 28.85 5.61
C GLU A 128 28.90 30.20 4.94
N ARG A 129 29.42 30.43 3.72
CA ARG A 129 29.20 31.69 2.99
C ARG A 129 27.73 31.97 2.71
N MET A 130 26.96 30.93 2.39
CA MET A 130 25.51 31.05 2.19
C MET A 130 24.80 31.36 3.50
N HIS A 131 25.21 30.72 4.59
CA HIS A 131 24.68 31.02 5.92
C HIS A 131 24.94 32.48 6.30
N ASP A 132 26.19 32.94 6.15
CA ASP A 132 26.60 34.30 6.49
C ASP A 132 25.88 35.33 5.62
N ALA A 133 25.77 35.08 4.31
CA ALA A 133 25.13 36.02 3.38
C ALA A 133 23.61 36.13 3.55
N TRP A 134 22.93 35.06 3.95
CA TRP A 134 21.46 35.04 4.00
C TRP A 134 20.90 35.27 5.40
N PHE A 135 21.67 34.96 6.46
CA PHE A 135 21.19 35.06 7.84
C PHE A 135 21.97 36.06 8.70
N GLU A 136 23.21 36.40 8.34
CA GLU A 136 23.99 37.41 9.04
C GLU A 136 23.90 38.77 8.32
N ARG A 137 23.85 39.85 9.10
CA ARG A 137 23.72 41.20 8.53
C ARG A 137 25.09 41.63 7.98
N ASN A 138 25.12 42.08 6.71
CA ASN A 138 26.22 42.75 6.00
C ASN A 138 27.10 41.89 5.08
N THR A 139 26.72 40.65 4.79
CA THR A 139 27.43 39.82 3.81
C THR A 139 26.53 39.59 2.59
N THR A 140 27.03 39.83 1.38
CA THR A 140 26.35 39.45 0.14
C THR A 140 27.22 38.46 -0.62
N LEU A 141 26.57 37.50 -1.29
CA LEU A 141 27.28 36.61 -2.21
C LEU A 141 27.65 37.41 -3.46
N ALA A 142 28.94 37.64 -3.66
CA ALA A 142 29.44 38.36 -4.81
C ALA A 142 29.71 37.42 -6.00
N TRP A 143 29.55 37.95 -7.20
CA TRP A 143 30.12 37.39 -8.43
C TRP A 143 31.25 38.29 -8.92
N THR A 144 32.29 37.68 -9.47
CA THR A 144 33.47 38.41 -9.98
C THR A 144 33.63 38.16 -11.48
N ALA A 145 34.03 39.21 -12.21
CA ALA A 145 34.36 39.06 -13.62
C ALA A 145 35.59 38.15 -13.77
N LYS A 146 35.52 37.17 -14.67
CA LYS A 146 36.56 36.19 -14.90
C LYS A 146 37.02 36.23 -16.35
N LYS A 147 38.33 36.42 -16.54
CA LYS A 147 38.95 36.30 -17.86
C LYS A 147 39.15 34.82 -18.17
N LEU A 148 38.49 34.34 -19.22
CA LEU A 148 38.65 32.96 -19.69
C LEU A 148 39.93 32.82 -20.52
N SER A 149 40.62 31.70 -20.38
CA SER A 149 41.74 31.34 -21.25
C SER A 149 41.23 30.96 -22.65
N PHE A 150 42.12 31.02 -23.65
CA PHE A 150 41.75 30.72 -25.04
C PHE A 150 41.21 29.29 -25.22
N ASP A 151 41.73 28.34 -24.45
CA ASP A 151 41.38 26.92 -24.43
C ASP A 151 40.20 26.59 -23.49
N HIS A 152 39.64 27.58 -22.78
CA HIS A 152 38.56 27.35 -21.82
C HIS A 152 37.31 26.70 -22.47
N LEU A 153 36.62 25.83 -21.73
CA LEU A 153 35.49 25.05 -22.24
C LEU A 153 34.26 25.90 -22.60
N LEU A 154 34.01 26.99 -21.86
CA LEU A 154 32.99 27.99 -22.23
C LEU A 154 33.55 28.94 -23.30
N LYS A 155 33.02 28.86 -24.53
CA LYS A 155 33.42 29.71 -25.67
C LYS A 155 32.46 30.88 -25.88
N THR A 156 31.23 30.60 -26.27
CA THR A 156 30.19 31.59 -26.60
C THR A 156 29.32 31.89 -25.41
N SER A 157 28.56 30.90 -24.94
CA SER A 157 27.69 30.98 -23.77
C SER A 157 27.64 29.64 -23.04
N GLY A 158 27.05 29.65 -21.83
CA GLY A 158 26.78 28.45 -21.04
C GLY A 158 27.24 28.60 -19.60
N THR A 159 27.07 27.53 -18.82
CA THR A 159 27.48 27.48 -17.42
C THR A 159 28.29 26.21 -17.13
N ILE A 160 29.30 26.37 -16.28
CA ILE A 160 30.06 25.28 -15.66
C ILE A 160 29.86 25.39 -14.16
N VAL A 161 29.25 24.38 -13.56
CA VAL A 161 29.13 24.23 -12.10
C VAL A 161 30.06 23.10 -11.68
N THR A 162 30.95 23.35 -10.73
CA THR A 162 31.89 22.36 -10.21
C THR A 162 31.68 22.20 -8.72
N TRP A 163 31.27 21.02 -8.30
CA TRP A 163 31.23 20.62 -6.92
C TRP A 163 32.58 20.04 -6.54
N ARG A 164 33.22 20.62 -5.54
CA ARG A 164 34.56 20.27 -5.10
C ARG A 164 34.50 19.63 -3.73
N ASP A 165 35.39 18.65 -3.56
CA ASP A 165 35.53 17.86 -2.35
C ASP A 165 34.22 17.13 -2.00
N LEU A 166 34.02 16.00 -2.66
CA LEU A 166 32.83 15.15 -2.50
C LEU A 166 32.87 14.28 -1.24
N THR A 167 33.54 14.72 -0.17
CA THR A 167 33.68 13.97 1.10
C THR A 167 32.61 14.30 2.14
N VAL A 168 31.66 15.19 1.83
CA VAL A 168 30.58 15.55 2.77
C VAL A 168 29.70 14.34 3.11
N GLY A 169 29.32 14.15 4.39
CA GLY A 169 28.43 13.06 4.81
C GLY A 169 29.14 11.74 5.16
N THR A 170 28.35 10.68 5.35
CA THR A 170 28.85 9.35 5.76
C THR A 170 29.56 8.62 4.62
N LYS A 171 30.41 7.63 4.95
CA LYS A 171 31.07 6.77 3.94
C LYS A 171 30.08 6.10 2.98
N SER A 172 28.90 5.71 3.48
CA SER A 172 27.82 5.13 2.65
C SER A 172 27.30 6.14 1.63
N GLN A 173 27.07 7.38 2.04
CA GLN A 173 26.62 8.46 1.14
C GLN A 173 27.69 8.82 0.11
N GLN A 174 28.97 8.88 0.52
CA GLN A 174 30.09 9.12 -0.38
C GLN A 174 30.20 8.02 -1.45
N ALA A 175 29.97 6.76 -1.10
CA ALA A 175 30.00 5.63 -2.03
C ALA A 175 28.89 5.68 -3.11
N GLN A 176 27.86 6.51 -2.94
CA GLN A 176 26.82 6.74 -3.95
C GLN A 176 27.25 7.75 -5.04
N ARG A 177 28.40 8.42 -4.88
CA ARG A 177 28.86 9.52 -5.76
C ARG A 177 29.83 9.04 -6.83
N THR A 178 29.49 7.93 -7.48
CA THR A 178 30.25 7.41 -8.63
C THR A 178 29.49 7.64 -9.93
N ALA A 179 30.18 7.54 -11.06
CA ALA A 179 29.57 7.69 -12.37
C ALA A 179 28.51 6.60 -12.62
N GLU A 180 28.78 5.35 -12.25
CA GLU A 180 27.88 4.22 -12.45
C GLU A 180 26.58 4.40 -11.67
N ARG A 181 26.67 4.73 -10.37
CA ARG A 181 25.50 4.98 -9.52
C ARG A 181 24.71 6.19 -10.00
N LEU A 182 25.40 7.23 -10.47
CA LEU A 182 24.73 8.40 -11.03
C LEU A 182 23.98 8.03 -12.32
N ILE A 183 24.59 7.26 -13.22
CA ILE A 183 23.95 6.81 -14.46
C ILE A 183 22.66 6.03 -14.16
N GLU A 184 22.72 5.06 -13.23
CA GLU A 184 21.53 4.32 -12.79
C GLU A 184 20.45 5.26 -12.24
N GLY A 185 20.80 6.14 -11.30
CA GLY A 185 19.85 7.05 -10.67
C GLY A 185 19.26 8.11 -11.61
N LEU A 186 20.04 8.62 -12.57
CA LEU A 186 19.55 9.57 -13.57
C LEU A 186 18.62 8.90 -14.58
N ALA A 187 18.93 7.66 -15.00
CA ALA A 187 18.08 6.91 -15.93
C ALA A 187 16.67 6.64 -15.36
N GLU A 188 16.55 6.51 -14.04
CA GLU A 188 15.26 6.32 -13.36
C GLU A 188 14.46 7.63 -13.16
N LYS A 189 15.14 8.78 -13.07
CA LYS A 189 14.52 10.06 -12.66
C LYS A 189 14.22 11.01 -13.82
N LEU A 190 14.96 10.90 -14.92
CA LEU A 190 14.84 11.81 -16.07
C LEU A 190 13.90 11.25 -17.14
N SER A 191 13.22 12.15 -17.86
CA SER A 191 12.51 11.78 -19.07
C SER A 191 13.49 11.25 -20.14
N PRO A 192 13.09 10.32 -21.00
CA PRO A 192 13.97 9.78 -22.05
C PRO A 192 14.59 10.85 -22.94
N HIS A 193 13.84 11.90 -23.29
CA HIS A 193 14.33 12.97 -24.16
C HIS A 193 15.38 13.87 -23.48
N ILE A 194 15.32 14.03 -22.14
CA ILE A 194 16.35 14.74 -21.36
C ILE A 194 17.57 13.82 -21.19
N ALA A 195 17.35 12.56 -20.83
CA ALA A 195 18.42 11.60 -20.59
C ALA A 195 19.37 11.48 -21.80
N ARG A 196 18.83 11.40 -23.02
CA ARG A 196 19.61 11.34 -24.27
C ARG A 196 20.52 12.55 -24.53
N LYS A 197 20.31 13.68 -23.86
CA LYS A 197 21.13 14.90 -23.97
C LYS A 197 22.27 14.96 -22.95
N ILE A 198 22.34 13.98 -22.06
CA ILE A 198 23.32 13.93 -20.97
C ILE A 198 24.45 12.95 -21.30
N ARG A 199 25.67 13.42 -21.10
CA ARG A 199 26.88 12.61 -21.17
C ARG A 199 27.57 12.60 -19.81
N VAL A 200 28.00 11.43 -19.35
CA VAL A 200 28.78 11.27 -18.13
C VAL A 200 30.20 10.91 -18.51
N GLU A 201 31.18 11.62 -17.95
CA GLU A 201 32.60 11.44 -18.21
C GLU A 201 33.33 11.10 -16.92
N THR A 202 34.27 10.17 -16.97
CA THR A 202 35.23 9.90 -15.89
C THR A 202 36.64 10.18 -16.40
N VAL A 203 37.46 10.80 -15.56
CA VAL A 203 38.88 11.05 -15.85
C VAL A 203 39.72 10.12 -14.99
N ASP A 204 40.56 9.31 -15.62
CA ASP A 204 41.49 8.41 -14.94
C ASP A 204 42.73 9.15 -14.42
N GLU A 205 43.59 8.44 -13.68
CA GLU A 205 44.82 8.98 -13.09
C GLU A 205 45.84 9.45 -14.15
N THR A 206 45.74 8.95 -15.38
CA THR A 206 46.61 9.33 -16.51
C THR A 206 46.06 10.53 -17.29
N GLY A 207 44.87 11.01 -16.93
CA GLY A 207 44.14 12.07 -17.64
C GLY A 207 43.31 11.57 -18.83
N GLY A 208 43.20 10.25 -19.01
CA GLY A 208 42.32 9.63 -19.99
C GLY A 208 40.87 9.89 -19.64
N VAL A 209 40.05 10.21 -20.66
CA VAL A 209 38.62 10.49 -20.49
C VAL A 209 37.81 9.33 -21.05
N GLN A 210 37.01 8.70 -20.19
CA GLN A 210 35.99 7.75 -20.61
C GLN A 210 34.62 8.44 -20.63
N THR A 211 33.88 8.28 -21.72
CA THR A 211 32.56 8.90 -21.88
C THR A 211 31.48 7.82 -21.95
N PHE A 212 30.40 8.03 -21.20
CA PHE A 212 29.20 7.23 -21.15
C PHE A 212 28.01 8.06 -21.60
N GLU A 213 27.28 7.58 -22.59
CA GLU A 213 25.99 8.17 -22.96
C GLU A 213 24.92 7.68 -21.97
N LEU A 214 24.15 8.61 -21.41
CA LEU A 214 23.06 8.24 -20.51
C LEU A 214 21.94 7.61 -21.34
N LYS A 215 21.80 6.29 -21.25
CA LYS A 215 20.69 5.57 -21.86
C LYS A 215 19.46 5.72 -20.96
N PRO A 216 18.29 6.10 -21.50
CA PRO A 216 17.03 6.03 -20.76
C PRO A 216 16.84 4.62 -20.21
N ARG A 217 16.16 4.51 -19.06
CA ARG A 217 15.75 3.20 -18.53
C ARG A 217 14.98 2.43 -19.59
N GLU A 218 15.49 1.26 -19.96
CA GLU A 218 14.83 0.36 -20.91
C GLU A 218 13.71 -0.40 -20.17
N LEU A 219 12.46 -0.11 -20.54
CA LEU A 219 11.31 -0.86 -20.04
C LEU A 219 11.07 -2.03 -21.00
N LYS A 220 11.18 -3.26 -20.49
CA LYS A 220 10.99 -4.47 -21.28
C LYS A 220 9.50 -4.75 -21.50
N GLY A 221 8.99 -4.42 -22.69
CA GLY A 221 7.61 -4.62 -23.05
C GLY A 221 7.31 -4.11 -24.46
N LYS A 222 6.04 -4.13 -24.85
CA LYS A 222 5.61 -3.50 -26.10
C LYS A 222 5.49 -1.99 -25.90
N PRO A 223 6.24 -1.17 -26.65
CA PRO A 223 6.21 0.28 -26.49
C PRO A 223 4.93 0.88 -27.08
N ILE A 224 4.37 1.85 -26.37
CA ILE A 224 3.31 2.76 -26.80
C ILE A 224 3.87 4.15 -26.59
N GLU A 225 4.60 4.62 -27.60
CA GLU A 225 5.33 5.89 -27.57
C GLU A 225 4.69 6.88 -28.54
N GLY A 226 4.61 8.14 -28.13
CA GLY A 226 4.15 9.18 -29.04
C GLY A 226 4.19 10.58 -28.45
N ARG A 227 3.90 11.53 -29.32
CA ARG A 227 3.73 12.93 -29.00
C ARG A 227 2.65 13.51 -29.88
N THR A 228 1.93 14.49 -29.37
CA THR A 228 0.97 15.25 -30.18
C THR A 228 1.70 15.94 -31.33
N THR A 229 1.19 15.79 -32.54
CA THR A 229 1.70 16.50 -33.74
C THR A 229 1.19 17.93 -33.81
N THR A 230 0.00 18.17 -33.27
CA THR A 230 -0.60 19.49 -33.12
C THR A 230 -0.95 19.70 -31.65
N PRO A 231 -0.64 20.87 -31.04
CA PRO A 231 -0.98 21.15 -29.65
C PRO A 231 -2.46 20.95 -29.38
N VAL A 232 -2.79 20.18 -28.35
CA VAL A 232 -4.17 19.91 -27.92
C VAL A 232 -4.72 21.16 -27.25
N LYS A 233 -5.97 21.53 -27.59
CA LYS A 233 -6.62 22.69 -26.98
C LYS A 233 -6.62 22.55 -25.45
N HIS A 234 -6.25 23.62 -24.74
CA HIS A 234 -6.04 23.67 -23.29
C HIS A 234 -4.80 22.92 -22.75
N LEU A 235 -4.40 21.76 -23.30
CA LEU A 235 -3.25 20.98 -22.82
C LEU A 235 -1.89 21.38 -23.43
N GLY A 236 -1.87 21.92 -24.65
CA GLY A 236 -0.63 22.13 -25.39
C GLY A 236 -0.07 20.80 -25.94
N ASP A 237 1.25 20.69 -25.99
CA ASP A 237 1.89 19.44 -26.38
C ASP A 237 1.75 18.39 -25.28
N VAL A 238 1.55 17.13 -25.67
CA VAL A 238 1.51 15.98 -24.76
C VAL A 238 2.46 14.91 -25.32
N GLU A 239 3.34 14.39 -24.46
CA GLU A 239 4.24 13.28 -24.77
C GLU A 239 3.88 12.08 -23.91
N TRP A 240 3.91 10.88 -24.47
CA TRP A 240 3.72 9.64 -23.71
C TRP A 240 4.78 8.62 -24.09
N ASN A 241 5.29 7.94 -23.07
CA ASN A 241 6.19 6.82 -23.20
C ASN A 241 5.68 5.72 -22.28
N LEU A 242 4.76 4.91 -22.79
CA LEU A 242 4.10 3.82 -22.07
C LEU A 242 4.59 2.47 -22.60
N TYR A 243 4.52 1.44 -21.78
CA TYR A 243 4.83 0.07 -22.18
C TYR A 243 3.81 -0.90 -21.61
N VAL A 244 3.47 -1.92 -22.40
CA VAL A 244 2.76 -3.11 -21.93
C VAL A 244 3.78 -4.22 -21.71
N VAL A 245 4.05 -4.54 -20.44
CA VAL A 245 5.08 -5.51 -20.02
C VAL A 245 4.48 -6.89 -19.78
N GLN A 246 5.24 -7.95 -20.01
CA GLN A 246 4.76 -9.33 -19.80
C GLN A 246 4.81 -9.76 -18.31
N GLN A 247 5.75 -9.20 -17.55
CA GLN A 247 5.88 -9.37 -16.11
C GLN A 247 6.30 -8.02 -15.52
N SER A 248 5.57 -7.53 -14.50
CA SER A 248 5.98 -6.34 -13.77
C SER A 248 7.13 -6.72 -12.83
N ASP A 249 8.37 -6.64 -13.32
CA ASP A 249 9.56 -7.08 -12.58
C ASP A 249 9.85 -6.26 -11.30
N ARG A 250 9.08 -5.19 -11.01
CA ARG A 250 9.30 -4.34 -9.84
C ARG A 250 8.01 -3.83 -9.21
N SER A 251 8.01 -3.74 -7.89
CA SER A 251 6.95 -3.14 -7.05
C SER A 251 6.76 -1.62 -7.24
N ALA A 252 7.48 -1.00 -8.19
CA ALA A 252 7.60 0.45 -8.39
C ALA A 252 7.29 0.94 -9.81
N ASP A 253 6.93 0.06 -10.75
CA ASP A 253 6.66 0.48 -12.13
C ASP A 253 5.15 0.76 -12.30
N PHE A 254 4.78 2.03 -12.17
CA PHE A 254 3.43 2.54 -12.46
C PHE A 254 3.51 3.60 -13.55
N VAL A 255 2.37 3.93 -14.17
CA VAL A 255 2.28 5.11 -15.02
C VAL A 255 2.51 6.37 -14.18
N MET A 256 3.41 7.24 -14.64
CA MET A 256 3.74 8.51 -14.02
C MET A 256 3.14 9.67 -14.81
N MET A 257 2.47 10.59 -14.13
CA MET A 257 2.00 11.84 -14.70
C MET A 257 3.07 12.92 -14.51
N GLY A 258 3.40 13.61 -15.59
CA GLY A 258 4.45 14.61 -15.66
C GLY A 258 3.96 16.00 -16.06
N ALA A 259 4.74 16.99 -15.64
CA ALA A 259 4.65 18.38 -16.03
C ALA A 259 6.09 18.90 -16.22
N MET A 260 6.65 18.68 -17.42
CA MET A 260 8.09 18.81 -17.69
C MET A 260 8.91 17.79 -16.87
N GLY A 261 8.48 16.53 -16.93
CA GLY A 261 9.02 15.40 -16.19
C GLY A 261 8.12 14.95 -15.03
N PRO A 262 8.41 13.79 -14.40
CA PRO A 262 7.50 13.10 -13.49
C PRO A 262 7.09 13.99 -12.30
N VAL A 263 5.80 14.02 -11.95
CA VAL A 263 5.26 14.76 -10.79
C VAL A 263 4.65 13.81 -9.77
N CYS A 264 3.75 12.93 -10.20
CA CYS A 264 3.10 11.95 -9.33
C CYS A 264 2.73 10.68 -10.10
N SER A 265 2.43 9.60 -9.39
CA SER A 265 1.89 8.39 -10.01
C SER A 265 0.46 8.61 -10.49
N TRP A 266 0.07 7.88 -11.53
CA TRP A 266 -1.30 7.84 -12.03
C TRP A 266 -2.30 7.52 -10.91
N THR A 267 -1.99 6.60 -10.00
CA THR A 267 -2.85 6.30 -8.85
C THR A 267 -3.12 7.53 -7.98
N THR A 268 -2.09 8.34 -7.70
CA THR A 268 -2.24 9.58 -6.93
C THR A 268 -3.02 10.63 -7.73
N PHE A 269 -2.78 10.68 -9.03
CA PHE A 269 -3.43 11.60 -9.95
C PHE A 269 -4.93 11.30 -10.13
N ALA A 270 -5.28 10.07 -10.48
CA ALA A 270 -6.64 9.60 -10.74
C ALA A 270 -7.55 9.74 -9.52
N ARG A 271 -7.03 9.56 -8.30
CA ARG A 271 -7.78 9.78 -7.05
C ARG A 271 -8.44 11.16 -6.99
N ALA A 272 -7.80 12.18 -7.55
CA ALA A 272 -8.34 13.54 -7.58
C ALA A 272 -9.65 13.61 -8.40
N PHE A 273 -9.74 12.83 -9.49
CA PHE A 273 -10.89 12.81 -10.39
C PHE A 273 -11.97 11.80 -10.00
N THR A 274 -11.61 10.66 -9.41
CA THR A 274 -12.59 9.61 -9.05
C THR A 274 -13.54 10.05 -7.94
N HIS A 275 -13.11 10.96 -7.06
CA HIS A 275 -13.94 11.50 -5.99
C HIS A 275 -14.88 12.61 -6.47
N ASP A 276 -14.50 13.35 -7.52
CA ASP A 276 -15.31 14.42 -8.10
C ASP A 276 -16.45 13.83 -8.97
N PRO A 277 -17.74 14.05 -8.62
CA PRO A 277 -18.87 13.52 -9.38
C PRO A 277 -18.88 13.92 -10.87
N ARG A 278 -18.27 15.07 -11.23
CA ARG A 278 -18.25 15.59 -12.60
C ARG A 278 -17.41 14.72 -13.54
N TYR A 279 -16.31 14.19 -13.02
CA TYR A 279 -15.31 13.46 -13.80
C TYR A 279 -15.35 11.95 -13.56
N ARG A 280 -16.03 11.51 -12.50
CA ARG A 280 -16.01 10.13 -11.99
C ARG A 280 -16.15 9.06 -13.07
N THR A 281 -17.15 9.16 -13.95
CA THR A 281 -17.41 8.14 -14.97
C THR A 281 -16.25 8.03 -15.97
N LEU A 282 -15.86 9.16 -16.55
CA LEU A 282 -14.78 9.21 -17.55
C LEU A 282 -13.43 8.85 -16.94
N ALA A 283 -13.14 9.33 -15.73
CA ALA A 283 -11.92 9.03 -15.00
C ALA A 283 -11.80 7.54 -14.67
N ARG A 284 -12.92 6.87 -14.32
CA ARG A 284 -12.92 5.44 -14.02
C ARG A 284 -12.52 4.60 -15.24
N GLU A 285 -13.06 4.90 -16.42
CA GLU A 285 -12.71 4.19 -17.66
C GLU A 285 -11.20 4.27 -17.96
N ILE A 286 -10.63 5.48 -17.82
CA ILE A 286 -9.20 5.70 -18.03
C ILE A 286 -8.37 4.98 -16.95
N ASP A 287 -8.82 5.06 -15.69
CA ASP A 287 -8.11 4.50 -14.54
C ASP A 287 -7.99 2.98 -14.60
N ILE A 288 -9.01 2.28 -15.14
CA ILE A 288 -8.94 0.83 -15.38
C ILE A 288 -7.74 0.46 -16.25
N VAL A 289 -7.49 1.24 -17.30
CA VAL A 289 -6.49 0.92 -18.32
C VAL A 289 -5.11 1.37 -17.86
N LEU A 290 -4.96 2.62 -17.39
CA LEU A 290 -3.66 3.17 -16.99
C LEU A 290 -3.16 2.67 -15.63
N ARG A 291 -4.04 2.11 -14.78
CA ARG A 291 -3.64 1.40 -13.54
C ARG A 291 -3.39 -0.09 -13.77
N HIS A 292 -3.59 -0.60 -14.99
CA HIS A 292 -3.35 -2.01 -15.27
C HIS A 292 -1.89 -2.36 -14.91
N PRO A 293 -1.62 -3.47 -14.21
CA PRO A 293 -0.30 -3.78 -13.67
C PRO A 293 0.80 -4.00 -14.72
N TYR A 294 0.38 -4.33 -15.94
CA TYR A 294 1.28 -4.46 -17.08
C TYR A 294 1.53 -3.14 -17.80
N VAL A 295 0.87 -2.05 -17.41
CA VAL A 295 1.02 -0.73 -18.03
C VAL A 295 1.91 0.12 -17.16
N VAL A 296 3.06 0.49 -17.71
CA VAL A 296 4.11 1.25 -17.02
C VAL A 296 4.61 2.37 -17.91
N GLY A 297 5.27 3.38 -17.34
CA GLY A 297 5.89 4.46 -18.12
C GLY A 297 5.43 5.85 -17.67
N SER A 298 5.34 6.80 -18.59
CA SER A 298 4.96 8.17 -18.27
C SER A 298 4.12 8.87 -19.34
N ILE A 299 3.32 9.83 -18.89
CA ILE A 299 2.59 10.80 -19.72
C ILE A 299 2.98 12.18 -19.22
N ASP A 300 3.63 12.98 -20.05
CA ASP A 300 4.12 14.32 -19.71
C ASP A 300 3.31 15.40 -20.45
N ILE A 301 2.80 16.37 -19.68
CA ILE A 301 2.03 17.51 -20.20
C ILE A 301 2.75 18.79 -19.76
N PRO A 302 3.72 19.30 -20.54
CA PRO A 302 4.53 20.45 -20.15
C PRO A 302 3.72 21.66 -19.67
N LYS A 303 2.57 21.94 -20.31
CA LYS A 303 1.71 23.06 -19.92
C LYS A 303 1.08 22.91 -18.52
N ALA A 304 1.02 21.69 -17.98
CA ALA A 304 0.58 21.47 -16.60
C ALA A 304 1.54 22.07 -15.57
N ASN A 305 2.77 22.46 -15.97
CA ASN A 305 3.76 23.04 -15.06
C ASN A 305 3.28 24.34 -14.39
N LYS A 306 2.31 25.04 -15.00
CA LYS A 306 1.63 26.18 -14.37
C LYS A 306 0.92 25.84 -13.05
N PHE A 307 0.63 24.57 -12.78
CA PHE A 307 -0.01 24.11 -11.54
C PHE A 307 1.01 23.67 -10.48
N ALA A 308 2.30 23.58 -10.83
CA ALA A 308 3.39 23.11 -9.97
C ALA A 308 4.15 24.23 -9.23
N VAL A 309 3.55 25.43 -9.13
CA VAL A 309 4.20 26.71 -8.78
C VAL A 309 4.97 26.71 -7.45
N ASN A 310 4.36 26.20 -6.37
CA ASN A 310 4.93 26.32 -5.01
C ASN A 310 5.39 24.97 -4.44
N SER A 311 4.68 23.90 -4.78
CA SER A 311 4.95 22.56 -4.31
C SER A 311 4.30 21.54 -5.23
N ARG A 312 5.08 20.55 -5.66
CA ARG A 312 4.55 19.38 -6.38
C ARG A 312 3.51 18.60 -5.56
N LYS A 313 3.44 18.80 -4.23
CA LYS A 313 2.40 18.20 -3.37
C LYS A 313 1.02 18.83 -3.59
N GLU A 314 0.94 20.09 -3.99
CA GLU A 314 -0.32 20.81 -4.23
C GLU A 314 -0.77 20.74 -5.70
N PHE A 315 0.04 20.13 -6.56
CA PHE A 315 -0.18 20.04 -8.00
C PHE A 315 -1.61 19.59 -8.37
N ASN A 316 -2.09 18.50 -7.77
CA ASN A 316 -3.43 17.97 -8.08
C ASN A 316 -4.54 18.95 -7.66
N ALA A 317 -4.40 19.61 -6.51
CA ALA A 317 -5.40 20.56 -6.03
C ALA A 317 -5.49 21.78 -6.96
N ASN A 318 -4.35 22.37 -7.31
CA ASN A 318 -4.28 23.54 -8.21
C ASN A 318 -4.79 23.22 -9.63
N MET A 319 -4.49 22.02 -10.14
CA MET A 319 -4.96 21.60 -11.46
C MET A 319 -6.49 21.43 -11.49
N LEU A 320 -7.10 20.89 -10.43
CA LEU A 320 -8.55 20.67 -10.37
C LEU A 320 -9.36 21.98 -10.39
N GLU A 321 -8.75 23.14 -10.12
CA GLU A 321 -9.38 24.45 -10.26
C GLU A 321 -9.58 24.86 -11.74
N ASP A 322 -8.84 24.26 -12.68
CA ASP A 322 -8.98 24.51 -14.12
C ASP A 322 -9.81 23.42 -14.80
N GLU A 323 -11.13 23.61 -14.79
CA GLU A 323 -12.09 22.66 -15.36
C GLU A 323 -11.85 22.36 -16.85
N HIS A 324 -11.50 23.39 -17.63
CA HIS A 324 -11.23 23.23 -19.05
C HIS A 324 -9.98 22.36 -19.30
N PHE A 325 -8.96 22.52 -18.46
CA PHE A 325 -7.77 21.67 -18.51
C PHE A 325 -8.10 20.23 -18.14
N CYS A 326 -8.84 20.02 -17.03
CA CYS A 326 -9.25 18.71 -16.55
C CYS A 326 -10.07 17.94 -17.59
N GLU A 327 -11.08 18.59 -18.18
CA GLU A 327 -11.89 17.98 -19.23
C GLU A 327 -11.07 17.64 -20.47
N ALA A 328 -10.23 18.57 -20.94
CA ALA A 328 -9.40 18.34 -22.10
C ALA A 328 -8.45 17.15 -21.87
N LEU A 329 -7.89 17.04 -20.66
CA LEU A 329 -7.00 15.95 -20.28
C LEU A 329 -7.72 14.61 -20.30
N LEU A 330 -8.85 14.48 -19.59
CA LEU A 330 -9.57 13.22 -19.53
C LEU A 330 -10.08 12.80 -20.91
N LYS A 331 -10.59 13.75 -21.71
CA LYS A 331 -10.99 13.49 -23.10
C LYS A 331 -9.81 13.01 -23.95
N PHE A 332 -8.65 13.68 -23.86
CA PHE A 332 -7.44 13.27 -24.58
C PHE A 332 -6.99 11.87 -24.18
N LEU A 333 -6.88 11.59 -22.87
CA LEU A 333 -6.50 10.27 -22.39
C LEU A 333 -7.46 9.19 -22.89
N ARG A 334 -8.77 9.43 -22.81
CA ARG A 334 -9.79 8.46 -23.23
C ARG A 334 -9.80 8.19 -24.74
N LEU A 335 -9.59 9.22 -25.55
CA LEU A 335 -9.73 9.14 -27.01
C LEU A 335 -8.43 8.76 -27.72
N GLU A 336 -7.28 9.19 -27.20
CA GLU A 336 -5.99 9.04 -27.88
C GLU A 336 -5.09 8.00 -27.21
N ILE A 337 -5.04 7.95 -25.87
CA ILE A 337 -4.09 7.08 -25.15
C ILE A 337 -4.69 5.72 -24.80
N VAL A 338 -5.86 5.72 -24.15
CA VAL A 338 -6.55 4.51 -23.69
C VAL A 338 -6.73 3.48 -24.81
N PRO A 339 -7.22 3.84 -26.02
CA PRO A 339 -7.41 2.86 -27.09
C PRO A 339 -6.12 2.18 -27.55
N LEU A 340 -4.99 2.88 -27.51
CA LEU A 340 -3.68 2.31 -27.85
C LEU A 340 -3.26 1.25 -26.82
N VAL A 341 -3.46 1.56 -25.53
CA VAL A 341 -3.14 0.65 -24.43
C VAL A 341 -4.07 -0.56 -24.41
N GLU A 342 -5.36 -0.35 -24.62
CA GLU A 342 -6.37 -1.41 -24.76
C GLU A 342 -6.04 -2.39 -25.89
N ASN A 343 -5.68 -1.86 -27.05
CA ASN A 343 -5.27 -2.67 -28.20
C ASN A 343 -4.07 -3.57 -27.87
N GLU A 344 -3.07 -3.04 -27.16
CA GLU A 344 -1.90 -3.82 -26.78
C GLU A 344 -2.14 -4.81 -25.64
N LEU A 345 -3.03 -4.47 -24.70
CA LEU A 345 -3.47 -5.37 -23.64
C LEU A 345 -4.43 -6.46 -24.16
N GLY A 346 -5.06 -6.26 -25.32
CA GLY A 346 -6.08 -7.15 -25.85
C GLY A 346 -7.38 -7.12 -25.03
N MET A 347 -7.73 -5.98 -24.44
CA MET A 347 -8.94 -5.80 -23.63
C MET A 347 -9.69 -4.53 -23.99
N ARG A 348 -10.96 -4.41 -23.58
CA ARG A 348 -11.76 -3.17 -23.65
C ARG A 348 -12.29 -2.79 -22.27
N SER A 349 -12.22 -1.51 -21.92
CA SER A 349 -12.70 -0.96 -20.64
C SER A 349 -14.20 -1.10 -20.44
N GLU A 350 -14.95 -1.32 -21.52
CA GLU A 350 -16.41 -1.46 -21.55
C GLU A 350 -16.88 -2.91 -21.28
N GLU A 351 -15.99 -3.90 -21.36
CA GLU A 351 -16.30 -5.35 -21.27
C GLU A 351 -16.00 -5.96 -19.88
N ILE A 352 -15.92 -5.11 -18.85
CA ILE A 352 -15.49 -5.53 -17.51
C ILE A 352 -16.60 -6.31 -16.81
N VAL A 353 -16.56 -7.62 -16.98
CA VAL A 353 -17.29 -8.58 -16.14
C VAL A 353 -16.39 -8.93 -14.97
N THR A 354 -16.84 -8.63 -13.76
CA THR A 354 -16.19 -9.06 -12.52
C THR A 354 -16.86 -10.32 -12.01
N THR A 355 -16.08 -11.38 -11.77
CA THR A 355 -16.56 -12.52 -11.00
C THR A 355 -16.82 -12.11 -9.55
N ASP A 356 -17.66 -12.88 -8.87
CA ASP A 356 -17.92 -12.69 -7.45
C ASP A 356 -16.64 -12.91 -6.63
N ASP A 357 -16.60 -12.33 -5.43
CA ASP A 357 -15.42 -12.32 -4.57
C ASP A 357 -14.91 -13.72 -4.22
N ALA A 358 -15.80 -14.71 -4.10
CA ALA A 358 -15.40 -16.09 -3.81
C ALA A 358 -14.63 -16.70 -4.99
N THR A 359 -15.13 -16.49 -6.21
CA THR A 359 -14.48 -16.94 -7.44
C THR A 359 -13.13 -16.25 -7.65
N LEU A 360 -13.06 -14.94 -7.41
CA LEU A 360 -11.79 -14.19 -7.47
C LEU A 360 -10.75 -14.78 -6.52
N LEU A 361 -11.10 -14.98 -5.25
CA LEU A 361 -10.17 -15.52 -4.25
C LEU A 361 -9.72 -16.94 -4.59
N ALA A 362 -10.63 -17.79 -5.09
CA ALA A 362 -10.30 -19.14 -5.52
C ALA A 362 -9.30 -19.14 -6.70
N ASP A 363 -9.48 -18.24 -7.67
CA ASP A 363 -8.53 -18.07 -8.77
C ASP A 363 -7.16 -17.56 -8.29
N VAL A 364 -7.13 -16.64 -7.33
CA VAL A 364 -5.88 -16.15 -6.71
C VAL A 364 -5.15 -17.29 -6.01
N CYS A 365 -5.85 -18.10 -5.20
CA CYS A 365 -5.28 -19.27 -4.54
C CYS A 365 -4.76 -20.31 -5.55
N ARG A 366 -5.50 -20.55 -6.63
CA ARG A 366 -5.06 -21.44 -7.72
C ARG A 366 -3.75 -20.96 -8.34
N ASN A 367 -3.63 -19.66 -8.64
CA ASN A 367 -2.38 -19.08 -9.15
C ASN A 367 -1.21 -19.28 -8.18
N ILE A 368 -1.47 -19.14 -6.88
CA ILE A 368 -0.45 -19.39 -5.85
C ILE A 368 -0.06 -20.87 -5.84
N HIS A 369 -1.02 -21.80 -5.88
CA HIS A 369 -0.75 -23.25 -5.94
C HIS A 369 0.05 -23.65 -7.18
N GLU A 370 -0.24 -23.06 -8.34
CA GLU A 370 0.53 -23.28 -9.57
C GLU A 370 2.01 -22.87 -9.41
N ALA A 371 2.29 -21.86 -8.57
CA ALA A 371 3.64 -21.34 -8.35
C ALA A 371 4.40 -22.07 -7.21
N THR A 372 3.72 -22.33 -6.09
CA THR A 372 4.33 -22.89 -4.86
C THR A 372 4.16 -24.40 -4.73
N GLY A 373 3.29 -25.01 -5.52
CA GLY A 373 2.77 -26.36 -5.30
C GLY A 373 1.51 -26.33 -4.42
N GLU A 374 0.70 -27.39 -4.49
CA GLU A 374 -0.43 -27.57 -3.58
C GLU A 374 0.08 -27.71 -2.14
N ALA A 375 -0.59 -27.04 -1.19
CA ALA A 375 -0.34 -27.30 0.21
C ALA A 375 -0.50 -28.82 0.46
N PRO A 376 0.47 -29.53 1.09
CA PRO A 376 0.19 -30.87 1.59
C PRO A 376 -1.09 -30.76 2.42
N ILE A 377 -2.13 -31.46 1.98
CA ILE A 377 -3.37 -31.62 2.74
C ILE A 377 -2.90 -32.11 4.10
N LYS A 378 -2.90 -31.24 5.12
CA LYS A 378 -2.85 -31.70 6.51
C LYS A 378 -4.01 -32.68 6.55
N GLN A 379 -3.71 -33.98 6.62
CA GLN A 379 -4.70 -35.03 6.61
C GLN A 379 -5.75 -34.61 7.62
N LYS A 380 -6.91 -34.23 7.08
CA LYS A 380 -8.05 -33.78 7.85
C LYS A 380 -8.27 -34.91 8.84
N VAL A 381 -8.13 -34.64 10.14
CA VAL A 381 -8.71 -35.53 11.14
C VAL A 381 -10.18 -35.54 10.76
N ILE A 382 -10.62 -36.64 10.16
CA ILE A 382 -12.00 -36.78 9.73
C ILE A 382 -12.81 -36.74 11.04
N GLU A 383 -13.50 -35.64 11.31
CA GLU A 383 -14.36 -35.54 12.48
C GLU A 383 -15.71 -36.22 12.20
N ILE A 384 -16.24 -36.93 13.19
CA ILE A 384 -17.57 -37.54 13.13
C ILE A 384 -18.59 -36.44 13.44
N ALA A 385 -19.39 -36.04 12.44
CA ALA A 385 -20.44 -35.04 12.61
C ALA A 385 -21.66 -35.60 13.36
N LEU A 386 -22.01 -34.99 14.50
CA LEU A 386 -23.07 -35.46 15.39
C LEU A 386 -24.28 -34.51 15.41
N ASN A 387 -25.45 -35.03 15.78
CA ASN A 387 -26.63 -34.22 16.05
C ASN A 387 -26.48 -33.30 17.27
N ARG A 388 -25.68 -33.71 18.27
CA ARG A 388 -25.29 -32.93 19.45
C ARG A 388 -23.91 -33.36 19.96
N HIS A 389 -23.15 -32.38 20.48
CA HIS A 389 -21.87 -32.60 21.17
C HIS A 389 -21.94 -32.34 22.68
N CYS A 390 -23.07 -31.81 23.16
CA CYS A 390 -23.34 -31.61 24.58
C CYS A 390 -24.84 -31.82 24.87
N VAL A 391 -25.17 -32.52 25.96
CA VAL A 391 -26.55 -32.67 26.43
C VAL A 391 -26.62 -32.60 27.96
N ASP A 392 -27.67 -31.96 28.46
CA ASP A 392 -28.02 -31.92 29.88
C ASP A 392 -29.23 -32.84 30.11
N LEU A 393 -29.15 -33.74 31.09
CA LEU A 393 -30.19 -34.74 31.37
C LEU A 393 -30.45 -34.86 32.87
N VAL A 394 -31.57 -35.48 33.23
CA VAL A 394 -31.85 -35.96 34.60
C VAL A 394 -31.82 -37.49 34.62
N PRO A 395 -31.52 -38.13 35.77
CA PRO A 395 -31.54 -39.58 35.90
C PRO A 395 -32.84 -40.20 35.35
N GLY A 396 -32.69 -41.23 34.51
CA GLY A 396 -33.80 -41.94 33.88
C GLY A 396 -34.31 -41.36 32.56
N ARG A 397 -33.84 -40.17 32.13
CA ARG A 397 -34.16 -39.62 30.80
C ARG A 397 -33.22 -40.16 29.74
N SER A 398 -33.79 -40.34 28.54
CA SER A 398 -33.05 -40.82 27.38
C SER A 398 -32.93 -39.76 26.28
N TYR A 399 -31.80 -39.74 25.57
CA TYR A 399 -31.53 -38.91 24.40
C TYR A 399 -31.00 -39.77 23.26
N VAL A 400 -31.38 -39.44 22.02
CA VAL A 400 -30.94 -40.18 20.84
C VAL A 400 -29.79 -39.41 20.18
N PHE A 401 -28.61 -40.00 20.17
CA PHE A 401 -27.47 -39.49 19.42
C PHE A 401 -27.42 -40.12 18.03
N GLU A 402 -27.13 -39.31 17.02
CA GLU A 402 -27.10 -39.73 15.62
C GLU A 402 -25.94 -39.06 14.90
N ILE A 403 -25.23 -39.85 14.09
CA ILE A 403 -24.21 -39.38 13.15
C ILE A 403 -24.95 -38.84 11.93
N LYS A 404 -24.80 -37.55 11.61
CA LYS A 404 -25.60 -36.89 10.56
C LYS A 404 -25.29 -37.41 9.16
N ASP A 405 -24.02 -37.72 8.90
CA ASP A 405 -23.52 -38.15 7.59
C ASP A 405 -22.58 -39.37 7.74
N PRO A 406 -23.13 -40.56 8.07
CA PRO A 406 -22.31 -41.74 8.30
C PRO A 406 -21.66 -42.22 7.01
N ARG A 407 -20.41 -42.66 7.09
CA ARG A 407 -19.70 -43.20 5.93
C ARG A 407 -20.34 -44.53 5.49
N PRO A 408 -20.69 -44.69 4.20
CA PRO A 408 -21.27 -45.93 3.69
C PRO A 408 -20.37 -47.13 4.00
N GLY A 409 -20.95 -48.19 4.57
CA GLY A 409 -20.26 -49.46 4.82
C GLY A 409 -19.24 -49.47 5.96
N ARG A 410 -19.16 -48.42 6.80
CA ARG A 410 -18.24 -48.37 7.95
C ARG A 410 -19.00 -48.59 9.28
N PRO A 411 -18.53 -49.50 10.15
CA PRO A 411 -19.09 -49.67 11.49
C PRO A 411 -18.60 -48.57 12.45
N TYR A 412 -19.45 -48.17 13.38
CA TYR A 412 -19.15 -47.20 14.44
C TYR A 412 -19.36 -47.84 15.80
N HIS A 413 -18.47 -47.53 16.75
CA HIS A 413 -18.52 -47.98 18.13
C HIS A 413 -18.74 -46.80 19.08
N TRP A 414 -19.60 -46.99 20.06
CA TRP A 414 -19.91 -46.03 21.11
C TRP A 414 -19.42 -46.56 22.45
N ASP A 415 -18.60 -45.76 23.14
CA ASP A 415 -18.04 -46.04 24.46
C ASP A 415 -18.67 -45.12 25.51
N ALA A 416 -19.48 -45.72 26.38
CA ALA A 416 -20.20 -45.07 27.46
C ALA A 416 -19.54 -45.26 28.84
N LYS A 417 -18.33 -45.82 28.94
CA LYS A 417 -17.69 -46.14 30.24
C LYS A 417 -17.55 -44.94 31.16
N ALA A 418 -17.35 -43.74 30.62
CA ALA A 418 -17.19 -42.50 31.37
C ALA A 418 -18.42 -41.57 31.26
N SER A 419 -19.56 -42.07 30.77
CA SER A 419 -20.68 -41.23 30.38
C SER A 419 -21.71 -40.97 31.48
N GLY A 420 -21.65 -41.67 32.62
CA GLY A 420 -22.63 -41.54 33.71
C GLY A 420 -24.00 -42.17 33.39
N GLY A 421 -24.06 -43.10 32.43
CA GLY A 421 -25.32 -43.72 32.00
C GLY A 421 -25.12 -44.96 31.14
N SER A 422 -26.14 -45.34 30.37
CA SER A 422 -26.11 -46.57 29.57
C SER A 422 -26.68 -46.35 28.16
N LEU A 423 -26.12 -47.04 27.18
CA LEU A 423 -26.64 -47.09 25.81
C LEU A 423 -27.56 -48.31 25.61
N ASP A 424 -28.49 -48.19 24.68
CA ASP A 424 -29.28 -49.32 24.15
C ASP A 424 -28.43 -50.27 23.29
N THR A 425 -27.47 -49.72 22.54
CA THR A 425 -26.47 -50.45 21.76
C THR A 425 -25.14 -49.70 21.74
N ASN A 426 -24.03 -50.44 21.70
CA ASN A 426 -22.68 -49.86 21.62
C ASN A 426 -22.16 -49.76 20.18
N THR A 427 -23.00 -50.07 19.18
CA THR A 427 -22.63 -50.05 17.76
C THR A 427 -23.75 -49.52 16.90
N GLY A 428 -23.39 -48.78 15.84
CA GLY A 428 -24.33 -48.23 14.86
C GLY A 428 -24.18 -46.74 14.66
N THR A 429 -24.94 -46.17 13.71
CA THR A 429 -24.92 -44.73 13.41
C THR A 429 -25.84 -43.91 14.32
N ARG A 430 -26.65 -44.60 15.12
CA ARG A 430 -27.63 -44.03 16.03
C ARG A 430 -27.69 -44.86 17.30
N VAL A 431 -27.68 -44.19 18.46
CA VAL A 431 -27.78 -44.83 19.78
C VAL A 431 -28.72 -44.05 20.69
N THR A 432 -29.42 -44.74 21.57
CA THR A 432 -30.24 -44.15 22.62
C THR A 432 -29.46 -44.22 23.93
N TYR A 433 -29.08 -43.06 24.43
CA TYR A 433 -28.40 -42.89 25.71
C TYR A 433 -29.40 -42.64 26.83
N THR A 434 -29.28 -43.32 27.97
CA THR A 434 -30.10 -43.12 29.17
C THR A 434 -29.22 -42.71 30.35
N ALA A 435 -29.47 -41.53 30.90
CA ALA A 435 -28.74 -40.98 32.04
C ALA A 435 -29.03 -41.75 33.34
N ARG A 436 -28.02 -41.95 34.19
CA ARG A 436 -28.17 -42.65 35.49
C ARG A 436 -27.54 -41.87 36.64
N ASP A 437 -26.24 -41.61 36.55
CA ASP A 437 -25.43 -41.10 37.65
C ASP A 437 -25.30 -39.59 37.54
N ILE A 438 -25.59 -38.87 38.62
CA ILE A 438 -25.51 -37.40 38.67
C ILE A 438 -24.04 -36.98 38.62
N GLY A 439 -23.71 -36.03 37.74
CA GLY A 439 -22.37 -35.49 37.56
C GLY A 439 -22.25 -34.61 36.32
N GLU A 440 -21.27 -33.72 36.31
CA GLU A 440 -20.96 -32.86 35.17
C GLU A 440 -19.71 -33.35 34.43
N GLY A 441 -19.64 -33.09 33.13
CA GLY A 441 -18.45 -33.41 32.33
C GLY A 441 -18.28 -34.89 32.01
N HIS A 442 -19.34 -35.71 32.13
CA HIS A 442 -19.30 -37.08 31.67
C HIS A 442 -19.05 -37.13 30.16
N THR A 443 -18.41 -38.20 29.68
CA THR A 443 -18.03 -38.32 28.27
C THR A 443 -18.59 -39.58 27.63
N LEU A 444 -19.27 -39.39 26.51
CA LEU A 444 -19.66 -40.45 25.58
C LEU A 444 -18.81 -40.31 24.33
N ARG A 445 -18.07 -41.36 23.97
CA ARG A 445 -17.18 -41.33 22.81
C ARG A 445 -17.76 -42.17 21.68
N VAL A 446 -17.68 -41.67 20.46
CA VAL A 446 -17.92 -42.46 19.25
C VAL A 446 -16.65 -42.56 18.44
N SER A 447 -16.34 -43.73 17.91
CA SER A 447 -15.21 -43.96 17.02
C SER A 447 -15.61 -44.83 15.83
N MET A 448 -14.98 -44.58 14.68
CA MET A 448 -15.13 -45.46 13.51
C MET A 448 -14.28 -46.73 13.71
N MET A 449 -14.85 -47.91 13.48
CA MET A 449 -14.13 -49.18 13.64
C MET A 449 -13.21 -49.48 12.44
N GLY A 450 -11.92 -49.76 12.71
CA GLY A 450 -10.91 -50.21 11.74
C GLY A 450 -9.46 -50.06 12.25
N ASP A 451 -8.52 -50.86 11.73
CA ASP A 451 -7.08 -50.88 12.07
C ASP A 451 -6.32 -49.64 11.54
N VAL A 452 -6.61 -48.47 12.10
CA VAL A 452 -5.79 -47.28 11.90
C VAL A 452 -5.55 -46.66 13.27
N LYS A 453 -4.29 -46.38 13.59
CA LYS A 453 -3.84 -45.84 14.88
C LYS A 453 -4.45 -44.46 15.22
N ASP A 454 -5.15 -43.85 14.27
CA ASP A 454 -5.80 -42.53 14.33
C ASP A 454 -7.23 -42.57 13.76
N ALA A 455 -8.02 -43.60 14.12
CA ALA A 455 -9.40 -43.68 13.67
C ALA A 455 -10.22 -42.46 14.15
N PRO A 456 -11.00 -41.82 13.27
CA PRO A 456 -11.95 -40.74 13.59
C PRO A 456 -12.71 -40.99 14.89
N SER A 457 -12.68 -40.05 15.82
CA SER A 457 -13.48 -40.11 17.03
C SER A 457 -14.08 -38.76 17.37
N ALA A 458 -15.27 -38.76 17.96
CA ALA A 458 -15.89 -37.57 18.54
C ALA A 458 -16.23 -37.84 20.01
N ILE A 459 -16.14 -36.79 20.82
CA ILE A 459 -16.51 -36.82 22.24
C ILE A 459 -17.76 -35.97 22.40
N ILE A 460 -18.71 -36.51 23.16
CA ILE A 460 -19.93 -35.84 23.58
C ILE A 460 -19.83 -35.62 25.08
N THR A 461 -20.03 -34.39 25.51
CA THR A 461 -20.13 -34.05 26.92
C THR A 461 -21.57 -34.27 27.39
N ILE A 462 -21.73 -34.98 28.51
CA ILE A 462 -23.02 -35.26 29.13
C ILE A 462 -22.98 -34.70 30.54
N ASN A 463 -23.96 -33.86 30.87
CA ASN A 463 -24.16 -33.40 32.24
C ASN A 463 -25.46 -33.97 32.76
N ILE A 464 -25.42 -34.60 33.92
CA ILE A 464 -26.57 -35.24 34.54
C ILE A 464 -26.83 -34.53 35.86
N PHE A 465 -27.95 -33.83 35.92
CA PHE A 465 -28.35 -33.03 37.08
C PHE A 465 -29.48 -33.71 37.84
N ALA A 466 -29.60 -33.46 39.15
CA ALA A 466 -30.78 -33.87 39.92
C ALA A 466 -32.07 -33.24 39.34
N THR A 467 -31.96 -32.01 38.86
CA THR A 467 -32.98 -31.24 38.14
C THR A 467 -32.28 -30.42 37.07
N ILE A 468 -32.81 -30.41 35.84
CA ILE A 468 -32.22 -29.64 34.74
C ILE A 468 -32.18 -28.15 35.15
N PRO A 469 -30.99 -27.52 35.18
CA PRO A 469 -30.89 -26.10 35.50
C PRO A 469 -31.47 -25.27 34.36
N MET A 470 -32.13 -24.17 34.70
CA MET A 470 -32.58 -23.20 33.71
C MET A 470 -31.37 -22.64 32.94
N ARG A 471 -31.40 -22.72 31.60
CA ARG A 471 -30.30 -22.24 30.75
C ARG A 471 -30.80 -21.55 29.49
N PHE A 472 -30.10 -20.48 29.13
CA PHE A 472 -30.25 -19.84 27.83
C PHE A 472 -29.69 -20.71 26.72
N GLY A 473 -30.33 -20.71 25.55
CA GLY A 473 -29.79 -21.45 24.41
C GLY A 473 -28.45 -20.95 23.89
N LYS A 474 -28.13 -19.68 24.14
CA LYS A 474 -26.80 -19.10 23.99
C LYS A 474 -26.52 -18.19 25.18
N PRO A 475 -25.50 -18.48 26.00
CA PRO A 475 -25.18 -17.66 27.19
C PRO A 475 -24.52 -16.33 26.82
N THR A 476 -24.10 -16.15 25.58
CA THR A 476 -23.59 -14.88 25.07
C THR A 476 -24.19 -14.60 23.69
N VAL A 477 -24.75 -13.40 23.52
CA VAL A 477 -25.36 -12.95 22.26
C VAL A 477 -24.64 -11.70 21.80
N ARG A 478 -24.19 -11.66 20.53
CA ARG A 478 -23.58 -10.46 19.93
C ARG A 478 -24.61 -9.74 19.06
N MET A 479 -24.66 -8.42 19.16
CA MET A 479 -25.60 -7.56 18.44
C MET A 479 -24.90 -6.31 17.93
N GLY A 480 -25.28 -5.85 16.73
CA GLY A 480 -24.91 -4.51 16.25
C GLY A 480 -25.81 -3.43 16.83
N PHE A 481 -25.51 -2.17 16.52
CA PHE A 481 -26.41 -1.06 16.86
C PHE A 481 -27.73 -1.15 16.09
N HIS A 482 -28.82 -0.85 16.79
CA HIS A 482 -30.19 -0.91 16.29
C HIS A 482 -30.69 -2.30 15.83
N ASP A 483 -29.99 -3.38 16.20
CA ASP A 483 -30.41 -4.75 15.97
C ASP A 483 -31.54 -5.19 16.91
N ARG A 484 -32.30 -6.19 16.46
CA ARG A 484 -33.29 -6.92 17.26
C ARG A 484 -32.91 -8.38 17.36
N ARG A 485 -32.86 -8.92 18.59
CA ARG A 485 -32.63 -10.36 18.82
C ARG A 485 -33.59 -10.90 19.87
N PHE A 486 -33.81 -12.20 19.77
CA PHE A 486 -34.57 -12.97 20.74
C PHE A 486 -33.60 -13.84 21.55
N VAL A 487 -33.71 -13.75 22.88
CA VAL A 487 -33.07 -14.70 23.80
C VAL A 487 -34.15 -15.62 24.36
N ARG A 488 -33.89 -16.91 24.30
CA ARG A 488 -34.83 -17.95 24.76
C ARG A 488 -34.15 -18.87 25.78
N LEU A 489 -34.90 -19.21 26.82
CA LEU A 489 -34.58 -20.31 27.71
C LEU A 489 -34.90 -21.62 27.00
N ASN A 490 -33.87 -22.44 26.75
CA ASN A 490 -34.07 -23.71 26.05
C ASN A 490 -34.70 -24.76 26.96
N GLU A 491 -34.44 -24.67 28.26
CA GLU A 491 -34.86 -25.64 29.25
C GLU A 491 -35.38 -24.87 30.48
N VAL A 492 -36.65 -25.10 30.81
CA VAL A 492 -37.36 -24.46 31.92
C VAL A 492 -38.03 -25.55 32.75
N PRO A 493 -37.85 -25.59 34.08
CA PRO A 493 -38.55 -26.55 34.93
C PRO A 493 -40.07 -26.40 34.79
N ALA A 494 -40.79 -27.54 34.77
CA ALA A 494 -42.24 -27.52 34.70
C ALA A 494 -42.83 -26.76 35.91
N GLY A 495 -43.64 -25.73 35.65
CA GLY A 495 -44.25 -24.90 36.69
C GLY A 495 -43.33 -23.80 37.25
N ALA A 496 -42.22 -23.47 36.59
CA ALA A 496 -41.37 -22.34 36.99
C ALA A 496 -42.11 -20.99 36.89
N ASP A 497 -41.92 -20.12 37.89
CA ASP A 497 -42.37 -18.73 37.88
C ASP A 497 -41.17 -17.82 37.61
N LEU A 498 -41.04 -17.35 36.37
CA LEU A 498 -39.82 -16.73 35.87
C LEU A 498 -39.81 -15.21 36.06
N VAL A 499 -38.71 -14.69 36.59
CA VAL A 499 -38.46 -13.25 36.72
C VAL A 499 -37.18 -12.90 35.98
N TRP A 500 -37.30 -11.98 35.03
CA TRP A 500 -36.18 -11.45 34.27
C TRP A 500 -35.68 -10.15 34.93
N THR A 501 -34.39 -10.09 35.18
CA THR A 501 -33.67 -8.90 35.65
C THR A 501 -32.54 -8.57 34.68
N TYR A 502 -32.28 -7.28 34.47
CA TYR A 502 -31.26 -6.82 33.53
C TYR A 502 -30.74 -5.44 33.93
N GLN A 503 -29.52 -5.11 33.47
CA GLN A 503 -28.97 -3.77 33.65
C GLN A 503 -29.64 -2.76 32.69
N LYS A 504 -30.27 -1.70 33.24
CA LYS A 504 -31.08 -0.70 32.49
C LYS A 504 -30.32 0.16 31.46
N TRP A 505 -29.02 -0.03 31.27
CA TRP A 505 -28.15 0.93 30.56
C TRP A 505 -27.95 0.62 29.05
N GLY A 506 -28.58 -0.42 28.50
CA GLY A 506 -28.21 -0.98 27.18
C GLY A 506 -29.27 -1.19 26.12
N GLY A 507 -30.54 -0.91 26.42
CA GLY A 507 -31.63 -1.24 25.50
C GLY A 507 -32.94 -1.52 26.22
N GLU A 508 -33.99 -1.77 25.45
CA GLU A 508 -35.30 -2.16 25.95
C GLU A 508 -35.47 -3.68 25.81
N ILE A 509 -35.87 -4.36 26.89
CA ILE A 509 -36.21 -5.78 26.86
C ILE A 509 -37.72 -5.93 26.98
N LYS A 510 -38.31 -6.61 26.00
CA LYS A 510 -39.73 -6.94 25.98
C LYS A 510 -39.92 -8.44 26.15
N ILE A 511 -40.42 -8.84 27.31
CA ILE A 511 -40.65 -10.24 27.65
C ILE A 511 -41.89 -10.73 26.89
N SER A 512 -41.78 -11.90 26.27
CA SER A 512 -42.86 -12.56 25.55
C SER A 512 -43.99 -13.03 26.50
N LYS A 513 -45.15 -13.36 25.94
CA LYS A 513 -46.32 -13.79 26.72
C LYS A 513 -46.11 -15.12 27.45
N ASP A 514 -45.23 -15.99 26.96
CA ASP A 514 -44.92 -17.27 27.60
C ASP A 514 -43.81 -17.17 28.64
N VAL A 515 -43.22 -15.99 28.81
CA VAL A 515 -42.18 -15.66 29.82
C VAL A 515 -40.87 -16.46 29.65
N THR A 516 -40.75 -17.30 28.61
CA THR A 516 -39.54 -18.10 28.31
C THR A 516 -38.62 -17.45 27.29
N GLU A 517 -39.11 -16.42 26.60
CA GLU A 517 -38.38 -15.64 25.61
C GLU A 517 -38.48 -14.15 25.90
N ALA A 518 -37.42 -13.40 25.55
CA ALA A 518 -37.43 -11.95 25.56
C ALA A 518 -36.85 -11.38 24.25
N GLU A 519 -37.50 -10.35 23.72
CA GLU A 519 -37.01 -9.52 22.62
C GLU A 519 -36.12 -8.41 23.19
N ILE A 520 -34.94 -8.23 22.60
CA ILE A 520 -33.96 -7.22 22.99
C ILE A 520 -33.85 -6.21 21.85
N LEU A 521 -34.02 -4.93 22.19
CA LEU A 521 -33.79 -3.79 21.31
C LEU A 521 -32.49 -3.10 21.75
N SER A 522 -31.43 -3.18 20.94
CA SER A 522 -30.12 -2.59 21.26
C SER A 522 -30.16 -1.06 21.30
N SER A 523 -29.39 -0.44 22.20
CA SER A 523 -29.14 1.01 22.25
C SER A 523 -28.03 1.48 21.29
N ASP A 524 -27.77 2.78 21.29
CA ASP A 524 -26.69 3.48 20.57
C ASP A 524 -25.31 3.40 21.27
N LYS A 525 -25.16 2.54 22.29
CA LYS A 525 -23.94 2.45 23.11
C LYS A 525 -23.37 1.04 23.13
N ALA A 526 -22.08 0.92 22.82
CA ALA A 526 -21.35 -0.34 22.91
C ALA A 526 -21.14 -0.75 24.38
N GLY A 527 -21.23 -2.04 24.67
CA GLY A 527 -21.10 -2.56 26.03
C GLY A 527 -21.59 -4.00 26.18
N ASP A 528 -21.29 -4.59 27.33
CA ASP A 528 -21.78 -5.89 27.75
C ASP A 528 -22.96 -5.69 28.72
N PHE A 529 -24.07 -6.38 28.48
CA PHE A 529 -25.31 -6.29 29.25
C PHE A 529 -25.71 -7.65 29.76
N ASP A 530 -25.74 -7.79 31.08
CA ASP A 530 -26.13 -9.06 31.71
C ASP A 530 -27.64 -9.10 31.93
N ILE A 531 -28.23 -10.20 31.45
CA ILE A 531 -29.59 -10.62 31.73
C ILE A 531 -29.51 -11.81 32.67
N THR A 532 -30.30 -11.75 33.73
CA THR A 532 -30.49 -12.84 34.67
C THR A 532 -31.97 -13.22 34.69
N VAL A 533 -32.28 -14.51 34.58
CA VAL A 533 -33.62 -15.04 34.88
C VAL A 533 -33.52 -15.85 36.15
N VAL A 534 -34.46 -15.64 37.06
CA VAL A 534 -34.58 -16.39 38.31
C VAL A 534 -35.94 -17.06 38.36
N ASN A 535 -35.98 -18.33 38.74
CA ASN A 535 -37.22 -19.00 39.09
C ASN A 535 -37.63 -18.64 40.54
N LYS A 536 -38.73 -17.91 40.73
CA LYS A 536 -39.23 -17.55 42.07
C LYS A 536 -39.53 -18.74 42.96
N ASN A 537 -39.95 -19.87 42.37
CA ASN A 537 -40.27 -21.08 43.11
C ASN A 537 -38.99 -21.79 43.62
N ASN A 538 -37.83 -21.49 43.01
CA ASN A 538 -36.53 -21.95 43.46
C ASN A 538 -35.44 -20.91 43.10
N PRO A 539 -35.15 -19.93 43.98
CA PRO A 539 -34.22 -18.83 43.67
C PRO A 539 -32.78 -19.26 43.36
N SER A 540 -32.41 -20.50 43.69
CA SER A 540 -31.10 -21.07 43.33
C SER A 540 -31.02 -21.49 41.85
N ASP A 541 -32.16 -21.59 41.17
CA ASP A 541 -32.28 -21.90 39.74
C ASP A 541 -32.29 -20.59 38.93
N THR A 542 -31.08 -20.20 38.50
CA THR A 542 -30.80 -18.92 37.84
C THR A 542 -30.10 -19.17 36.51
N ALA A 543 -30.55 -18.47 35.47
CA ALA A 543 -29.92 -18.47 34.15
C ALA A 543 -29.34 -17.09 33.86
N ASN A 544 -28.11 -17.04 33.34
CA ASN A 544 -27.46 -15.78 32.96
C ASN A 544 -27.15 -15.76 31.46
N CYS A 545 -27.32 -14.60 30.84
CA CYS A 545 -26.94 -14.34 29.46
C CYS A 545 -26.31 -12.95 29.36
N THR A 546 -25.15 -12.85 28.71
CA THR A 546 -24.50 -11.57 28.41
C THR A 546 -24.76 -11.18 26.97
N ILE A 547 -25.32 -10.00 26.74
CA ILE A 547 -25.43 -9.40 25.41
C ILE A 547 -24.26 -8.47 25.21
N ARG A 548 -23.50 -8.67 24.13
CA ARG A 548 -22.41 -7.78 23.75
C ARG A 548 -22.85 -6.95 22.56
N ILE A 549 -23.05 -5.64 22.79
CA ILE A 549 -23.30 -4.67 21.72
C ILE A 549 -21.95 -4.10 21.29
N ARG A 550 -21.61 -4.25 20.02
CA ARG A 550 -20.40 -3.69 19.41
C ARG A 550 -20.81 -2.77 18.26
N GLU A 551 -19.98 -1.78 17.96
CA GLU A 551 -20.07 -1.09 16.67
C GLU A 551 -20.01 -2.13 15.56
N GLN A 552 -20.78 -1.91 14.50
CA GLN A 552 -20.95 -2.83 13.37
C GLN A 552 -19.68 -2.96 12.49
N ASP A 553 -18.50 -2.94 13.11
CA ASP A 553 -17.17 -3.05 12.50
C ASP A 553 -16.37 -4.26 12.98
N GLU A 554 -16.84 -5.00 14.00
CA GLU A 554 -16.36 -6.36 14.24
C GLU A 554 -17.22 -7.32 13.40
N GLY A 555 -16.85 -7.48 12.14
CA GLY A 555 -17.47 -8.43 11.23
C GLY A 555 -17.74 -9.76 11.93
N GLU A 556 -18.97 -10.27 11.81
CA GLU A 556 -19.14 -11.71 11.89
C GLU A 556 -18.13 -12.29 10.89
N SER A 557 -17.07 -12.94 11.40
CA SER A 557 -16.25 -13.83 10.59
C SER A 557 -17.25 -14.69 9.82
N PRO A 558 -17.23 -14.66 8.47
CA PRO A 558 -18.16 -15.48 7.71
C PRO A 558 -18.02 -16.90 8.26
N LYS A 559 -19.15 -17.51 8.65
CA LYS A 559 -19.18 -18.92 9.05
C LYS A 559 -18.34 -19.66 8.02
N THR A 560 -17.24 -20.24 8.48
CA THR A 560 -16.29 -21.01 7.69
C THR A 560 -17.03 -22.21 7.11
N GLY A 561 -17.73 -21.99 6.00
CA GLY A 561 -18.04 -23.02 5.06
C GLY A 561 -16.71 -23.47 4.49
N GLU A 562 -16.30 -24.68 4.89
CA GLU A 562 -15.08 -25.35 4.46
C GLU A 562 -14.93 -25.27 2.93
N THR A 563 -14.08 -24.35 2.47
CA THR A 563 -13.63 -24.33 1.08
C THR A 563 -12.11 -24.34 1.12
N THR A 564 -11.52 -25.51 0.85
CA THR A 564 -10.08 -25.75 0.69
C THR A 564 -9.45 -24.84 -0.37
N ASP A 565 -10.28 -24.24 -1.21
CA ASP A 565 -9.93 -23.44 -2.36
C ASP A 565 -9.39 -22.04 -2.00
N ARG A 566 -9.31 -21.72 -0.71
CA ARG A 566 -8.84 -20.43 -0.17
C ARG A 566 -7.59 -20.52 0.70
N GLN A 567 -6.98 -21.70 0.81
CA GLN A 567 -5.81 -21.92 1.67
C GLN A 567 -4.55 -22.18 0.85
N PHE A 568 -3.39 -21.69 1.31
CA PHE A 568 -2.09 -21.90 0.65
C PHE A 568 -0.94 -21.90 1.66
N ILE A 569 0.23 -22.44 1.27
CA ILE A 569 1.41 -22.51 2.14
C ILE A 569 2.58 -21.75 1.50
N VAL A 570 3.28 -20.96 2.30
CA VAL A 570 4.55 -20.32 1.94
C VAL A 570 5.54 -20.52 3.07
N GLU A 571 6.73 -21.06 2.77
CA GLU A 571 7.80 -21.30 3.77
C GLU A 571 7.26 -22.01 5.03
N ASP A 572 6.53 -23.12 4.85
CA ASP A 572 5.91 -23.97 5.89
C ASP A 572 4.83 -23.31 6.76
N HIS A 573 4.41 -22.08 6.44
CA HIS A 573 3.31 -21.37 7.11
C HIS A 573 2.02 -21.49 6.32
N LEU A 574 0.92 -21.84 7.00
CA LEU A 574 -0.41 -21.98 6.41
C LEU A 574 -1.15 -20.62 6.43
N PHE A 575 -1.59 -20.20 5.26
CA PHE A 575 -2.38 -18.98 5.05
C PHE A 575 -3.78 -19.31 4.55
N GLU A 576 -4.76 -18.50 4.95
CA GLU A 576 -6.14 -18.53 4.44
C GLU A 576 -6.53 -17.16 3.90
N LEU A 577 -7.10 -17.10 2.70
CA LEU A 577 -7.62 -15.88 2.11
C LEU A 577 -9.08 -15.64 2.52
N SER A 578 -9.32 -14.43 3.01
CA SER A 578 -10.66 -13.89 3.24
C SER A 578 -10.84 -12.60 2.47
N SER A 579 -12.08 -12.18 2.27
CA SER A 579 -12.41 -10.89 1.68
C SER A 579 -13.47 -10.18 2.51
N THR A 580 -13.38 -8.86 2.53
CA THR A 580 -14.47 -7.97 2.96
C THR A 580 -14.79 -6.98 1.86
N THR A 581 -15.94 -6.31 1.97
CA THR A 581 -16.26 -5.13 1.17
C THR A 581 -16.61 -3.98 2.09
N MET A 582 -15.60 -3.20 2.50
CA MET A 582 -15.81 -1.95 3.25
C MET A 582 -15.79 -0.77 2.26
N ARG A 583 -16.80 0.10 2.32
CA ARG A 583 -16.92 1.29 1.45
C ARG A 583 -17.21 2.53 2.29
N GLY A 584 -16.70 3.68 1.87
CA GLY A 584 -17.20 4.99 2.32
C GLY A 584 -16.73 5.48 3.69
N THR A 585 -15.87 4.75 4.41
CA THR A 585 -15.20 5.24 5.64
C THR A 585 -13.73 5.59 5.38
N PRO A 586 -13.14 6.54 6.14
CA PRO A 586 -11.70 6.82 6.06
C PRO A 586 -10.84 5.57 6.29
N ASP A 587 -11.26 4.69 7.20
CA ASP A 587 -10.61 3.42 7.48
C ASP A 587 -10.71 2.42 6.32
N ALA A 588 -11.85 2.37 5.63
CA ALA A 588 -12.02 1.55 4.41
C ALA A 588 -11.07 1.98 3.28
N ASN A 589 -10.76 3.27 3.18
CA ASN A 589 -9.81 3.81 2.21
C ASN A 589 -8.34 3.68 2.64
N ALA A 590 -8.08 3.47 3.93
CA ALA A 590 -6.72 3.31 4.47
C ALA A 590 -6.28 1.85 4.54
N LYS A 591 -7.21 0.90 4.68
CA LYS A 591 -6.92 -0.54 4.83
C LYS A 591 -7.29 -1.33 3.58
N THR A 592 -6.29 -1.54 2.72
CA THR A 592 -6.39 -2.42 1.54
C THR A 592 -6.45 -3.91 1.92
N SER A 593 -5.71 -4.31 2.95
CA SER A 593 -5.58 -5.69 3.43
C SER A 593 -5.11 -5.72 4.89
N TRP A 594 -5.39 -6.81 5.63
CA TRP A 594 -4.86 -7.03 6.99
C TRP A 594 -4.70 -8.52 7.32
N ILE A 595 -4.10 -8.80 8.47
CA ILE A 595 -3.77 -10.14 8.95
C ILE A 595 -4.48 -10.43 10.28
N GLU A 596 -5.02 -11.64 10.42
CA GLU A 596 -5.51 -12.21 11.69
C GLU A 596 -4.75 -13.51 11.96
N ARG A 597 -4.24 -13.69 13.19
CA ARG A 597 -3.49 -14.91 13.57
C ARG A 597 -4.44 -15.91 14.24
N GLY A 598 -4.49 -17.12 13.71
CA GLY A 598 -5.19 -18.26 14.31
C GLY A 598 -4.22 -19.30 14.88
N ASP A 599 -4.76 -20.34 15.52
CA ASP A 599 -3.96 -21.45 16.05
C ASP A 599 -3.39 -22.30 14.90
N GLY A 600 -2.15 -22.00 14.50
CA GLY A 600 -1.40 -22.74 13.48
C GLY A 600 -1.72 -22.36 12.03
N TYR A 601 -2.37 -21.22 11.80
CA TYR A 601 -2.60 -20.62 10.48
C TYR A 601 -2.79 -19.10 10.58
N THR A 602 -2.63 -18.40 9.46
CA THR A 602 -2.78 -16.94 9.37
C THR A 602 -3.82 -16.57 8.31
N ILE A 603 -4.81 -15.77 8.66
CA ILE A 603 -5.82 -15.28 7.72
C ILE A 603 -5.33 -13.95 7.14
N ILE A 604 -5.34 -13.82 5.82
CA ILE A 604 -5.13 -12.56 5.10
C ILE A 604 -6.48 -12.12 4.55
N THR A 605 -7.00 -11.00 5.04
CA THR A 605 -8.25 -10.42 4.58
C THR A 605 -7.99 -9.30 3.58
N LEU A 606 -8.55 -9.40 2.37
CA LEU A 606 -8.52 -8.36 1.34
C LEU A 606 -9.79 -7.50 1.40
N ASN A 607 -9.65 -6.18 1.45
CA ASN A 607 -10.80 -5.27 1.32
C ASN A 607 -11.12 -5.04 -0.17
N LEU A 608 -11.95 -5.91 -0.76
CA LEU A 608 -12.35 -5.83 -2.17
C LEU A 608 -13.26 -4.62 -2.46
N GLY A 609 -13.75 -3.93 -1.42
CA GLY A 609 -14.41 -2.62 -1.53
C GLY A 609 -13.45 -1.43 -1.65
N HIS A 610 -12.15 -1.65 -1.45
CA HIS A 610 -11.13 -0.61 -1.58
C HIS A 610 -10.95 -0.18 -3.05
N THR A 611 -10.58 1.09 -3.28
CA THR A 611 -10.32 1.67 -4.61
C THR A 611 -9.23 1.00 -5.44
N LEU A 612 -8.54 0.01 -4.87
CA LEU A 612 -7.59 -0.87 -5.57
C LEU A 612 -8.30 -2.02 -6.31
N PHE A 613 -9.48 -2.42 -5.85
CA PHE A 613 -10.23 -3.59 -6.36
C PHE A 613 -11.61 -3.23 -6.91
N ASP A 614 -12.30 -2.25 -6.31
CA ASP A 614 -13.66 -1.90 -6.71
C ASP A 614 -13.70 -1.32 -8.12
N GLY A 615 -14.47 -1.96 -9.00
CA GLY A 615 -14.75 -1.48 -10.35
C GLY A 615 -13.71 -1.80 -11.43
N TYR A 616 -12.77 -2.71 -11.17
CA TYR A 616 -11.74 -3.17 -12.13
C TYR A 616 -11.99 -4.59 -12.63
N THR A 617 -11.32 -5.01 -13.72
CA THR A 617 -11.37 -6.39 -14.23
C THR A 617 -10.78 -7.39 -13.25
N ASP A 618 -11.18 -8.65 -13.35
CA ASP A 618 -10.61 -9.71 -12.51
C ASP A 618 -9.11 -9.89 -12.73
N ALA A 619 -8.57 -9.60 -13.93
CA ALA A 619 -7.13 -9.60 -14.15
C ALA A 619 -6.40 -8.59 -13.25
N VAL A 620 -6.91 -7.35 -13.19
CA VAL A 620 -6.38 -6.28 -12.35
C VAL A 620 -6.60 -6.60 -10.86
N ARG A 621 -7.81 -7.04 -10.49
CA ARG A 621 -8.15 -7.43 -9.11
C ARG A 621 -7.26 -8.57 -8.61
N ARG A 622 -7.01 -9.60 -9.43
CA ARG A 622 -6.12 -10.73 -9.10
C ARG A 622 -4.68 -10.29 -8.91
N HIS A 623 -4.16 -9.46 -9.81
CA HIS A 623 -2.78 -8.98 -9.67
C HIS A 623 -2.60 -8.09 -8.43
N ALA A 624 -3.54 -7.16 -8.20
CA ALA A 624 -3.57 -6.35 -6.99
C ALA A 624 -3.64 -7.22 -5.72
N ALA A 625 -4.47 -8.27 -5.75
CA ALA A 625 -4.60 -9.22 -4.64
C ALA A 625 -3.27 -9.95 -4.38
N LEU A 626 -2.63 -10.50 -5.41
CA LEU A 626 -1.33 -11.17 -5.28
C LEU A 626 -0.25 -10.26 -4.70
N ARG A 627 -0.23 -8.98 -5.09
CA ARG A 627 0.72 -8.00 -4.55
C ARG A 627 0.48 -7.74 -3.06
N GLU A 628 -0.78 -7.51 -2.67
CA GLU A 628 -1.15 -7.29 -1.27
C GLU A 628 -0.85 -8.54 -0.43
N ILE A 629 -1.18 -9.73 -0.92
CA ILE A 629 -0.85 -11.01 -0.28
C ILE A 629 0.66 -11.15 -0.08
N SER A 630 1.46 -10.83 -1.10
CA SER A 630 2.92 -10.92 -1.02
C SER A 630 3.50 -10.03 0.09
N GLN A 631 2.96 -8.82 0.26
CA GLN A 631 3.36 -7.91 1.34
C GLN A 631 2.99 -8.47 2.72
N ARG A 632 1.80 -9.07 2.86
CA ARG A 632 1.34 -9.65 4.14
C ARG A 632 2.09 -10.92 4.51
N VAL A 633 2.35 -11.80 3.55
CA VAL A 633 3.18 -12.98 3.76
C VAL A 633 4.59 -12.58 4.19
N ALA A 634 5.21 -11.59 3.51
CA ALA A 634 6.52 -11.09 3.91
C ALA A 634 6.53 -10.53 5.34
N HIS A 635 5.48 -9.82 5.75
CA HIS A 635 5.34 -9.32 7.12
C HIS A 635 5.31 -10.45 8.15
N VAL A 636 4.53 -11.51 7.91
CA VAL A 636 4.42 -12.66 8.82
C VAL A 636 5.75 -13.39 8.95
N LEU A 637 6.39 -13.69 7.81
CA LEU A 637 7.65 -14.44 7.79
C LEU A 637 8.81 -13.67 8.45
N LEU A 638 8.86 -12.35 8.30
CA LEU A 638 9.89 -11.51 8.94
C LEU A 638 9.67 -11.37 10.44
N ASP A 639 8.41 -11.19 10.88
CA ASP A 639 8.06 -11.14 12.31
C ASP A 639 8.47 -12.42 13.06
N GLU A 640 8.35 -13.57 12.41
CA GLU A 640 8.65 -14.88 13.01
C GLU A 640 10.14 -15.24 13.00
N THR A 641 10.91 -14.72 12.05
CA THR A 641 12.32 -15.14 11.85
C THR A 641 13.37 -14.14 12.33
N GLN A 642 13.09 -12.83 12.38
CA GLN A 642 14.15 -11.81 12.54
C GLN A 642 13.88 -10.68 13.56
N GLY A 643 12.72 -10.61 14.21
CA GLY A 643 12.37 -9.48 15.09
C GLY A 643 12.04 -8.20 14.30
N PRO A 644 12.09 -6.98 14.90
CA PRO A 644 11.62 -5.76 14.24
C PRO A 644 12.42 -5.48 12.96
N SER A 645 11.73 -5.53 11.83
CA SER A 645 12.30 -5.38 10.49
C SER A 645 12.32 -3.92 10.03
N THR A 646 13.29 -3.55 9.20
CA THR A 646 13.31 -2.22 8.56
C THR A 646 12.37 -2.19 7.35
N PRO A 647 11.88 -1.00 6.92
CA PRO A 647 11.08 -0.89 5.69
C PRO A 647 11.76 -1.48 4.44
N ASP A 648 13.09 -1.39 4.35
CA ASP A 648 13.86 -1.95 3.23
C ASP A 648 13.88 -3.48 3.24
N ASP A 649 13.92 -4.11 4.42
CA ASP A 649 13.86 -5.57 4.55
C ASP A 649 12.48 -6.10 4.18
N MET A 650 11.43 -5.38 4.60
CA MET A 650 10.06 -5.66 4.18
C MET A 650 9.91 -5.56 2.65
N PHE A 651 10.45 -4.50 2.03
CA PHE A 651 10.37 -4.33 0.57
C PHE A 651 11.08 -5.45 -0.18
N LYS A 652 12.28 -5.85 0.26
CA LYS A 652 13.05 -6.94 -0.36
C LYS A 652 12.36 -8.29 -0.21
N LYS A 653 11.89 -8.63 0.98
CA LYS A 653 11.18 -9.90 1.21
C LYS A 653 9.84 -9.92 0.48
N ALA A 654 9.10 -8.82 0.44
CA ALA A 654 7.87 -8.71 -0.33
C ALA A 654 8.12 -8.87 -1.85
N ALA A 655 9.21 -8.29 -2.37
CA ALA A 655 9.61 -8.50 -3.77
C ALA A 655 9.95 -9.97 -4.04
N GLN A 656 10.72 -10.61 -3.15
CA GLN A 656 11.07 -12.03 -3.26
C GLN A 656 9.83 -12.93 -3.23
N VAL A 657 8.92 -12.72 -2.28
CA VAL A 657 7.65 -13.45 -2.18
C VAL A 657 6.81 -13.18 -3.42
N SER A 658 6.73 -11.94 -3.89
CA SER A 658 5.99 -11.59 -5.12
C SER A 658 6.55 -12.31 -6.35
N THR A 659 7.87 -12.43 -6.49
CA THR A 659 8.49 -13.22 -7.56
C THR A 659 8.07 -14.69 -7.45
N VAL A 660 8.06 -15.27 -6.25
CA VAL A 660 7.64 -16.67 -6.05
C VAL A 660 6.16 -16.86 -6.36
N LEU A 661 5.27 -15.95 -5.92
CA LEU A 661 3.82 -16.10 -6.08
C LEU A 661 3.32 -15.74 -7.48
N MET A 662 4.10 -15.03 -8.30
CA MET A 662 3.71 -14.58 -9.65
C MET A 662 4.37 -15.35 -10.79
N VAL A 663 5.32 -16.25 -10.52
CA VAL A 663 5.99 -17.06 -11.55
C VAL A 663 5.25 -18.39 -11.74
N LYS A 664 4.70 -18.62 -12.93
CA LYS A 664 4.25 -19.96 -13.33
C LYS A 664 5.45 -20.90 -13.39
N LYS A 665 5.42 -22.01 -12.65
CA LYS A 665 6.31 -23.13 -12.93
C LYS A 665 5.93 -23.71 -14.29
N SER A 666 6.87 -23.64 -15.23
CA SER A 666 6.79 -24.24 -16.56
C SER A 666 6.77 -25.75 -16.51
#